data_AF-A0A7C5IEI1-F1
#
_entry.id   AF-A0A7C5IEI1-F1
#
_cell.length_a   1.000
_cell.length_b   1.000
_cell.length_c   1.000
_cell.angle_alpha   90.00
_cell.angle_beta   90.00
_cell.angle_gamma   90.00
#
_symmetry.space_group_name_H-M   'P 1'
#
loop_
_entity.id
_entity.type
_entity.pdbx_description
1 polymer ?
#
loop_
_entity_poly.entity_id
_entity_poly.type
_entity_poly.pdbx_seq_one_letter_code
_entity_poly.pdbx_strand_id
1 'polypeptide(L)'
;MNKKLFSELELFQDEISKIFKENPLKLIKFSAILKSIFKNLNVDEGLKNEVLILLCKGLVFNKKTFRNIPNLEQLINEYENSNVALLDYSKCFFAKAISKIFNEKISKYKNEAARRLFLRDLCELTDVLHPLSLEKLLIKIDKLQANERTNALFIEFINNLEELIYSKWNPDLEVEKKIDEAQNEIDVYIARMENLSGFKRGSIGNYQEGLIIHCFFDPWFDEKSPLWGVSFYPILNILNLQPPYIFFDVLRRGLLAREAAHFFTPTIMEKMEKAYEQMDYCAYKILDDFEAEFWEFARHGLREESKQFDGINYYLEWEAIIGKDFLNNLFSRLKSISRFRAEIDFSEYQSIVDSLALKPKRIELNQEELSLLSFLSEKPLASVSELSQKSGLTIPTVQKLLKTLKLKANIWPSLLVDLNKLNIKCFLVFLKVNPRILNELINIIWLFPYCGRIYKVFGETNMLCYFQIPSKNEDFIHEYLSILKRMDLIEKTFLFKVEDFYYNFNPRFYDANIHDWNVPWDEWGLWLKEYLLTKGWLHAIKGKKEQKRKIKINRIDLEIIRLLRVNARYPFSELGLKLGVSGAYIGQRVRNLINSKVITPTIASFRIGLDESIFAVFDCKEEELTAIKSAFDELPMWQGFKISGDMEGLASMIYVPTGEVQELLYAINKYLIESKIVNKFMIHIIERWTGMRRWLPTELYTSDGEWIFNKEEYLERLKEEIEKLNEK
;
A
#
# COMPACT_ATOMS: atom_id res chain seq x y z
N MET A 1 10.39 -26.72 -26.02
CA MET A 1 8.95 -26.99 -26.23
C MET A 1 8.71 -28.48 -26.06
N ASN A 2 8.04 -28.88 -24.99
CA ASN A 2 7.78 -30.29 -24.68
C ASN A 2 6.44 -30.69 -25.34
N LYS A 3 6.46 -31.06 -26.64
CA LYS A 3 5.26 -31.43 -27.42
C LYS A 3 4.36 -32.50 -26.77
N LYS A 4 4.89 -33.25 -25.80
CA LYS A 4 4.23 -34.36 -25.11
C LYS A 4 3.12 -33.91 -24.14
N LEU A 5 3.28 -32.80 -23.42
CA LEU A 5 2.28 -32.32 -22.45
C LEU A 5 1.09 -31.60 -23.11
N PHE A 6 1.31 -30.98 -24.27
CA PHE A 6 0.23 -30.40 -25.07
C PHE A 6 -0.71 -31.48 -25.62
N SER A 7 -0.14 -32.59 -26.13
CA SER A 7 -0.93 -33.75 -26.53
C SER A 7 -1.68 -34.41 -25.38
N GLU A 8 -1.17 -34.34 -24.14
CA GLU A 8 -1.84 -34.86 -22.95
C GLU A 8 -3.12 -34.07 -22.61
N LEU A 9 -3.14 -32.74 -22.77
CA LEU A 9 -4.34 -31.94 -22.54
C LEU A 9 -5.45 -32.15 -23.59
N GLU A 10 -5.08 -32.33 -24.85
CA GLU A 10 -6.03 -32.73 -25.90
C GLU A 10 -6.62 -34.12 -25.60
N LEU A 11 -5.78 -35.07 -25.17
CA LEU A 11 -6.23 -36.40 -24.72
C LEU A 11 -7.15 -36.31 -23.48
N PHE A 12 -6.89 -35.42 -22.53
CA PHE A 12 -7.79 -35.22 -21.38
C PHE A 12 -9.11 -34.57 -21.78
N GLN A 13 -9.13 -33.67 -22.77
CA GLN A 13 -10.39 -33.14 -23.29
C GLN A 13 -11.25 -34.25 -23.89
N ASP A 14 -10.66 -35.22 -24.59
CA ASP A 14 -11.38 -36.36 -25.13
C ASP A 14 -11.96 -37.26 -24.02
N GLU A 15 -11.19 -37.53 -22.96
CA GLU A 15 -11.68 -38.33 -21.83
C GLU A 15 -12.74 -37.60 -21.00
N ILE A 16 -12.57 -36.30 -20.74
CA ILE A 16 -13.59 -35.48 -20.08
C ILE A 16 -14.84 -35.37 -20.96
N SER A 17 -14.71 -35.34 -22.28
CA SER A 17 -15.85 -35.38 -23.22
C SER A 17 -16.70 -36.64 -23.06
N LYS A 18 -16.05 -37.81 -22.87
CA LYS A 18 -16.76 -39.06 -22.57
C LYS A 18 -17.52 -38.96 -21.25
N ILE A 19 -16.87 -38.48 -20.19
CA ILE A 19 -17.51 -38.28 -18.87
C ILE A 19 -18.67 -37.28 -18.96
N PHE A 20 -18.49 -36.17 -19.68
CA PHE A 20 -19.51 -35.16 -19.89
C PHE A 20 -20.74 -35.74 -20.59
N LYS A 21 -20.57 -36.59 -21.61
CA LYS A 21 -21.68 -37.26 -22.32
C LYS A 21 -22.35 -38.33 -21.47
N GLU A 22 -21.59 -39.13 -20.72
CA GLU A 22 -22.12 -40.18 -19.84
C GLU A 22 -22.90 -39.63 -18.63
N ASN A 23 -22.54 -38.43 -18.15
CA ASN A 23 -23.16 -37.84 -16.98
C ASN A 23 -24.59 -37.34 -17.22
N PRO A 24 -25.49 -37.49 -16.22
CA PRO A 24 -26.86 -37.00 -16.32
C PRO A 24 -26.91 -35.47 -16.46
N LEU A 25 -27.95 -34.96 -17.12
CA LEU A 25 -28.20 -33.52 -17.29
C LEU A 25 -28.64 -32.87 -15.96
N LYS A 26 -27.69 -32.75 -15.04
CA LYS A 26 -27.83 -32.02 -13.77
C LYS A 26 -27.39 -30.56 -13.95
N LEU A 27 -27.53 -29.75 -12.89
CA LEU A 27 -27.46 -28.28 -12.97
C LEU A 27 -26.15 -27.74 -13.57
N ILE A 28 -24.99 -28.33 -13.27
CA ILE A 28 -23.69 -27.85 -13.75
C ILE A 28 -23.55 -28.15 -15.24
N LYS A 29 -23.76 -29.40 -15.65
CA LYS A 29 -23.80 -29.77 -17.07
C LYS A 29 -24.83 -28.95 -17.85
N PHE A 30 -26.04 -28.81 -17.32
CA PHE A 30 -27.13 -28.08 -17.96
C PHE A 30 -26.83 -26.59 -18.13
N SER A 31 -26.36 -25.92 -17.08
CA SER A 31 -26.02 -24.50 -17.14
C SER A 31 -24.84 -24.20 -18.06
N ALA A 32 -23.85 -25.11 -18.16
CA ALA A 32 -22.75 -24.99 -19.13
C ALA A 32 -23.27 -25.00 -20.58
N ILE A 33 -24.21 -25.90 -20.88
CA ILE A 33 -24.87 -25.99 -22.20
C ILE A 33 -25.68 -24.72 -22.47
N LEU A 34 -26.50 -24.27 -21.51
CA LEU A 34 -27.30 -23.05 -21.64
C LEU A 34 -26.43 -21.81 -21.89
N LYS A 35 -25.33 -21.66 -21.16
CA LYS A 35 -24.39 -20.56 -21.38
C LYS A 35 -23.84 -20.57 -22.81
N SER A 36 -23.54 -21.75 -23.36
CA SER A 36 -23.09 -21.88 -24.75
C SER A 36 -24.17 -21.49 -25.76
N ILE A 37 -25.41 -21.90 -25.52
CA ILE A 37 -26.58 -21.55 -26.34
C ILE A 37 -26.78 -20.02 -26.35
N PHE A 38 -26.88 -19.39 -25.17
CA PHE A 38 -27.20 -17.97 -25.06
C PHE A 38 -26.08 -17.04 -25.48
N LYS A 39 -24.82 -17.52 -25.51
CA LYS A 39 -23.71 -16.74 -26.08
C LYS A 39 -23.95 -16.33 -27.53
N ASN A 40 -24.72 -17.13 -28.28
CA ASN A 40 -24.98 -16.93 -29.71
C ASN A 40 -26.42 -16.50 -30.01
N LEU A 41 -27.27 -16.32 -28.99
CA LEU A 41 -28.67 -15.92 -29.13
C LEU A 41 -28.88 -14.52 -28.56
N ASN A 42 -29.52 -13.64 -29.35
CA ASN A 42 -30.00 -12.37 -28.83
C ASN A 42 -31.35 -12.59 -28.16
N VAL A 43 -31.42 -12.34 -26.86
CA VAL A 43 -32.62 -12.56 -26.03
C VAL A 43 -33.00 -11.28 -25.30
N ASP A 44 -34.30 -11.05 -25.13
CA ASP A 44 -34.78 -9.91 -24.36
C ASP A 44 -34.57 -10.08 -22.85
N GLU A 45 -34.64 -8.97 -22.11
CA GLU A 45 -34.46 -8.96 -20.66
C GLU A 45 -35.53 -9.78 -19.91
N GLY A 46 -36.73 -9.96 -20.47
CA GLY A 46 -37.78 -10.77 -19.85
C GLY A 46 -37.39 -12.26 -19.83
N LEU A 47 -36.98 -12.79 -20.97
CA LEU A 47 -36.52 -14.18 -21.09
C LEU A 47 -35.24 -14.43 -20.28
N LYS A 48 -34.31 -13.48 -20.28
CA LYS A 48 -33.10 -13.53 -19.45
C LYS A 48 -33.43 -13.67 -17.96
N ASN A 49 -34.32 -12.83 -17.45
CA ASN A 49 -34.78 -12.89 -16.07
C ASN A 49 -35.50 -14.21 -15.74
N GLU A 50 -36.33 -14.72 -16.66
CA GLU A 50 -36.99 -16.02 -16.49
C GLU A 50 -35.96 -17.15 -16.33
N VAL A 51 -34.98 -17.23 -17.22
CA VAL A 51 -33.92 -18.24 -17.17
C VAL A 51 -33.12 -18.15 -15.88
N LEU A 52 -32.73 -16.93 -15.47
CA LEU A 52 -32.00 -16.72 -14.22
C LEU A 52 -32.79 -17.18 -13.01
N ILE A 53 -34.09 -16.86 -12.93
CA ILE A 53 -34.97 -17.32 -11.85
C ILE A 53 -35.04 -18.85 -11.81
N LEU A 54 -35.14 -19.51 -12.97
CA LEU A 54 -35.20 -20.97 -13.03
C LEU A 54 -33.88 -21.62 -12.57
N LEU A 55 -32.73 -21.09 -13.01
CA LEU A 55 -31.41 -21.56 -12.58
C LEU A 55 -31.17 -21.31 -11.08
N CYS A 56 -31.59 -20.15 -10.58
CA CYS A 56 -31.56 -19.81 -9.16
C CYS A 56 -32.44 -20.73 -8.30
N LYS A 57 -33.45 -21.38 -8.88
CA LYS A 57 -34.26 -22.43 -8.20
C LYS A 57 -33.64 -23.82 -8.33
N GLY A 58 -32.46 -23.95 -8.93
CA GLY A 58 -31.80 -25.23 -9.20
C GLY A 58 -32.54 -26.09 -10.23
N LEU A 59 -33.41 -25.50 -11.06
CA LEU A 59 -34.24 -26.26 -12.00
C LEU A 59 -33.44 -26.64 -13.24
N VAL A 60 -33.47 -27.93 -13.57
CA VAL A 60 -32.90 -28.49 -14.81
C VAL A 60 -33.98 -28.61 -15.89
N PHE A 61 -33.55 -28.88 -17.14
CA PHE A 61 -34.45 -28.93 -18.29
C PHE A 61 -35.71 -29.78 -18.03
N ASN A 62 -36.86 -29.13 -18.22
CA ASN A 62 -38.18 -29.75 -18.24
C ASN A 62 -39.06 -28.94 -19.19
N LYS A 63 -39.71 -29.60 -20.16
CA LYS A 63 -40.56 -28.95 -21.18
C LYS A 63 -41.64 -28.05 -20.59
N LYS A 64 -42.16 -28.36 -19.39
CA LYS A 64 -43.15 -27.53 -18.69
C LYS A 64 -42.52 -26.28 -18.07
N THR A 65 -41.28 -26.40 -17.61
CA THR A 65 -40.55 -25.38 -16.85
C THR A 65 -39.87 -24.36 -17.77
N PHE A 66 -39.33 -24.79 -18.92
CA PHE A 66 -38.61 -23.94 -19.88
C PHE A 66 -39.39 -23.72 -21.19
N ARG A 67 -40.72 -23.62 -21.09
CA ARG A 67 -41.63 -23.54 -22.26
C ARG A 67 -41.44 -22.30 -23.15
N ASN A 68 -40.86 -21.24 -22.60
CA ASN A 68 -40.69 -19.95 -23.28
C ASN A 68 -39.40 -19.88 -24.11
N ILE A 69 -38.58 -20.94 -24.13
CA ILE A 69 -37.39 -21.02 -24.99
C ILE A 69 -37.71 -21.98 -26.16
N PRO A 70 -37.96 -21.45 -27.37
CA PRO A 70 -38.27 -22.26 -28.53
C PRO A 70 -37.13 -23.23 -28.85
N ASN A 71 -37.46 -24.47 -29.23
CA ASN A 71 -36.50 -25.50 -29.66
C ASN A 71 -35.38 -25.83 -28.64
N LEU A 72 -35.58 -25.53 -27.36
CA LEU A 72 -34.54 -25.75 -26.34
C LEU A 72 -34.03 -27.20 -26.29
N GLU A 73 -34.91 -28.19 -26.45
CA GLU A 73 -34.50 -29.60 -26.48
C GLU A 73 -33.55 -29.92 -27.65
N GLN A 74 -33.83 -29.35 -28.83
CA GLN A 74 -32.96 -29.49 -30.00
C GLN A 74 -31.62 -28.76 -29.76
N LEU A 75 -31.68 -27.53 -29.24
CA LEU A 75 -30.48 -26.74 -28.94
C LEU A 75 -29.61 -27.41 -27.87
N ILE A 76 -30.19 -28.05 -26.86
CA ILE A 76 -29.43 -28.82 -25.86
C ILE A 76 -28.67 -29.96 -26.55
N ASN A 77 -29.32 -30.75 -27.42
CA ASN A 77 -28.66 -31.85 -28.13
C ASN A 77 -27.55 -31.36 -29.08
N GLU A 78 -27.75 -30.22 -29.74
CA GLU A 78 -26.75 -29.59 -30.60
C GLU A 78 -25.53 -29.11 -29.79
N TYR A 79 -25.77 -28.39 -28.69
CA TYR A 79 -24.72 -27.77 -27.88
C TYR A 79 -24.10 -28.69 -26.83
N GLU A 80 -24.72 -29.82 -26.52
CA GLU A 80 -24.11 -30.92 -25.74
C GLU A 80 -22.88 -31.49 -26.47
N ASN A 81 -22.84 -31.39 -27.80
CA ASN A 81 -21.68 -31.74 -28.61
C ASN A 81 -20.75 -30.54 -28.90
N SER A 82 -21.00 -29.36 -28.31
CA SER A 82 -20.17 -28.19 -28.52
C SER A 82 -18.91 -28.21 -27.63
N ASN A 83 -17.77 -27.82 -28.22
CA ASN A 83 -16.51 -27.70 -27.48
C ASN A 83 -16.55 -26.60 -26.40
N VAL A 84 -17.48 -25.64 -26.49
CA VAL A 84 -17.57 -24.51 -25.55
C VAL A 84 -18.19 -24.94 -24.22
N ALA A 85 -19.31 -25.67 -24.25
CA ALA A 85 -19.93 -26.20 -23.02
C ALA A 85 -18.99 -27.20 -22.32
N LEU A 86 -18.34 -28.06 -23.10
CA LEU A 86 -17.31 -28.98 -22.61
C LEU A 86 -16.15 -28.22 -21.94
N LEU A 87 -15.64 -27.16 -22.57
CA LEU A 87 -14.53 -26.38 -22.01
C LEU A 87 -14.89 -25.73 -20.67
N ASP A 88 -16.10 -25.17 -20.53
CA ASP A 88 -16.54 -24.61 -19.25
C ASP A 88 -16.70 -25.70 -18.19
N TYR A 89 -17.25 -26.85 -18.54
CA TYR A 89 -17.36 -27.99 -17.63
C TYR A 89 -15.98 -28.54 -17.19
N SER A 90 -15.01 -28.66 -18.12
CA SER A 90 -13.64 -29.11 -17.84
C SER A 90 -12.93 -28.24 -16.80
N LYS A 91 -13.25 -26.94 -16.70
CA LYS A 91 -12.66 -26.06 -15.67
C LYS A 91 -13.01 -26.47 -14.25
N CYS A 92 -14.11 -27.20 -14.04
CA CYS A 92 -14.42 -27.78 -12.73
C CYS A 92 -13.38 -28.84 -12.33
N PHE A 93 -12.92 -29.66 -13.29
CA PHE A 93 -11.83 -30.61 -13.06
C PHE A 93 -10.52 -29.87 -12.79
N PHE A 94 -10.24 -28.82 -13.57
CA PHE A 94 -9.03 -28.04 -13.38
C PHE A 94 -8.99 -27.41 -11.99
N ALA A 95 -10.10 -26.81 -11.55
CA ALA A 95 -10.22 -26.21 -10.23
C ALA A 95 -10.00 -27.24 -9.11
N LYS A 96 -10.62 -28.41 -9.22
CA LYS A 96 -10.46 -29.49 -8.25
C LYS A 96 -9.01 -29.98 -8.16
N ALA A 97 -8.34 -30.14 -9.31
CA ALA A 97 -6.94 -30.54 -9.37
C ALA A 97 -6.01 -29.49 -8.74
N ILE A 98 -6.24 -28.20 -8.99
CA ILE A 98 -5.48 -27.10 -8.39
C ILE A 98 -5.73 -27.03 -6.87
N SER A 99 -6.98 -27.20 -6.43
CA SER A 99 -7.34 -27.23 -5.00
C SER A 99 -6.54 -28.29 -4.23
N LYS A 100 -6.37 -29.47 -4.82
CA LYS A 100 -5.58 -30.56 -4.24
C LYS A 100 -4.12 -30.16 -4.03
N ILE A 101 -3.50 -29.49 -5.01
CA ILE A 101 -2.12 -28.98 -4.89
C ILE A 101 -1.98 -28.04 -3.69
N PHE A 102 -2.89 -27.06 -3.56
CA PHE A 102 -2.87 -26.12 -2.45
C PHE A 102 -2.92 -26.85 -1.10
N ASN A 103 -3.93 -27.71 -0.92
CA ASN A 103 -4.19 -28.41 0.33
C ASN A 103 -3.02 -29.32 0.75
N GLU A 104 -2.36 -29.98 -0.20
CA GLU A 104 -1.25 -30.91 0.10
C GLU A 104 0.08 -30.22 0.38
N LYS A 105 0.27 -28.98 -0.09
CA LYS A 105 1.57 -28.31 -0.08
C LYS A 105 1.68 -27.12 0.84
N ILE A 106 0.61 -26.36 1.06
CA ILE A 106 0.70 -25.08 1.78
C ILE A 106 1.32 -25.23 3.18
N SER A 107 0.95 -26.30 3.88
CA SER A 107 1.45 -26.63 5.23
C SER A 107 2.94 -27.02 5.26
N LYS A 108 3.53 -27.41 4.12
CA LYS A 108 4.94 -27.79 4.01
C LYS A 108 5.86 -26.57 3.92
N TYR A 109 5.36 -25.41 3.48
CA TYR A 109 6.14 -24.18 3.31
C TYR A 109 6.19 -23.34 4.60
N LYS A 110 7.11 -23.72 5.51
CA LYS A 110 7.34 -22.97 6.77
C LYS A 110 8.00 -21.61 6.57
N ASN A 111 8.85 -21.47 5.55
CA ASN A 111 9.52 -20.22 5.22
C ASN A 111 8.57 -19.29 4.44
N GLU A 112 8.38 -18.05 4.91
CA GLU A 112 7.47 -17.07 4.31
C GLU A 112 7.81 -16.75 2.86
N ALA A 113 9.09 -16.51 2.53
CA ALA A 113 9.49 -16.19 1.17
C ALA A 113 9.23 -17.34 0.19
N ALA A 114 9.54 -18.58 0.60
CA ALA A 114 9.24 -19.77 -0.20
C ALA A 114 7.73 -19.99 -0.36
N ARG A 115 6.95 -19.75 0.70
CA ARG A 115 5.49 -19.86 0.68
C ARG A 115 4.87 -18.84 -0.27
N ARG A 116 5.25 -17.57 -0.19
CA ARG A 116 4.73 -16.51 -1.07
C ARG A 116 5.11 -16.74 -2.54
N LEU A 117 6.30 -17.28 -2.82
CA LEU A 117 6.67 -17.71 -4.17
C LEU A 117 5.75 -18.82 -4.67
N PHE A 118 5.53 -19.88 -3.88
CA PHE A 118 4.59 -20.95 -4.22
C PHE A 118 3.17 -20.43 -4.49
N LEU A 119 2.65 -19.56 -3.61
CA LEU A 119 1.31 -18.98 -3.75
C LEU A 119 1.16 -18.13 -5.02
N ARG A 120 2.19 -17.36 -5.38
CA ARG A 120 2.21 -16.59 -6.62
C ARG A 120 2.24 -17.51 -7.85
N ASP A 121 3.09 -18.52 -7.85
CA ASP A 121 3.19 -19.46 -8.98
C ASP A 121 1.89 -20.30 -9.11
N LEU A 122 1.23 -20.63 -8.00
CA LEU A 122 -0.09 -21.24 -7.98
C LEU A 122 -1.18 -20.29 -8.51
N CYS A 123 -1.13 -19.00 -8.15
CA CYS A 123 -2.03 -17.98 -8.68
C CYS A 123 -1.92 -17.88 -10.21
N GLU A 124 -0.72 -17.91 -10.77
CA GLU A 124 -0.53 -17.95 -12.23
C GLU A 124 -1.20 -19.18 -12.86
N LEU A 125 -1.19 -20.33 -12.19
CA LEU A 125 -1.88 -21.53 -12.67
C LEU A 125 -3.41 -21.38 -12.66
N THR A 126 -3.98 -20.59 -11.74
CA THR A 126 -5.46 -20.37 -11.67
C THR A 126 -6.04 -19.69 -12.90
N ASP A 127 -5.20 -19.07 -13.72
CA ASP A 127 -5.60 -18.41 -14.94
C ASP A 127 -6.39 -19.32 -15.90
N VAL A 128 -6.19 -20.63 -15.81
CA VAL A 128 -6.89 -21.66 -16.61
C VAL A 128 -8.37 -21.83 -16.22
N LEU A 129 -8.78 -21.30 -15.06
CA LEU A 129 -10.15 -21.41 -14.54
C LEU A 129 -11.09 -20.35 -15.09
N HIS A 130 -10.57 -19.25 -15.65
CA HIS A 130 -11.39 -18.18 -16.19
C HIS A 130 -11.97 -18.53 -17.59
N PRO A 131 -13.05 -17.88 -18.04
CA PRO A 131 -13.69 -18.08 -19.35
C PRO A 131 -12.87 -17.50 -20.50
N LEU A 132 -11.78 -18.18 -20.80
CA LEU A 132 -10.94 -17.95 -21.96
C LEU A 132 -11.44 -18.74 -23.17
N SER A 133 -11.17 -18.22 -24.39
CA SER A 133 -11.25 -19.05 -25.60
C SER A 133 -10.20 -20.15 -25.54
N LEU A 134 -10.42 -21.26 -26.26
CA LEU A 134 -9.46 -22.36 -26.32
C LEU A 134 -8.06 -21.87 -26.72
N GLU A 135 -7.96 -21.04 -27.77
CA GLU A 135 -6.70 -20.43 -28.20
C GLU A 135 -5.98 -19.67 -27.08
N LYS A 136 -6.69 -18.82 -26.33
CA LYS A 136 -6.12 -18.06 -25.21
C LYS A 136 -5.67 -18.98 -24.08
N LEU A 137 -6.44 -20.03 -23.79
CA LEU A 137 -6.08 -21.02 -22.78
C LEU A 137 -4.78 -21.73 -23.16
N LEU A 138 -4.64 -22.17 -24.43
CA LEU A 138 -3.44 -22.84 -24.93
C LEU A 138 -2.21 -21.94 -24.83
N ILE A 139 -2.33 -20.66 -25.22
CA ILE A 139 -1.24 -19.68 -25.06
C ILE A 139 -0.81 -19.52 -23.59
N LYS A 140 -1.76 -19.53 -22.64
CA LYS A 140 -1.44 -19.45 -21.22
C LYS A 140 -0.71 -20.70 -20.73
N ILE A 141 -1.15 -21.88 -21.17
CA ILE A 141 -0.53 -23.17 -20.82
C ILE A 141 0.91 -23.23 -21.34
N ASP A 142 1.16 -22.80 -22.59
CA ASP A 142 2.51 -22.74 -23.15
C ASP A 142 3.43 -21.85 -22.32
N LYS A 143 2.93 -20.71 -21.82
CA LYS A 143 3.67 -19.81 -20.93
C LYS A 143 3.99 -20.47 -19.58
N LEU A 144 3.02 -21.16 -18.98
CA LEU A 144 3.20 -21.87 -17.71
C LEU A 144 4.25 -22.99 -17.82
N GLN A 145 4.31 -23.68 -18.96
CA GLN A 145 5.31 -24.73 -19.22
C GLN A 145 6.71 -24.18 -19.53
N ALA A 146 6.80 -23.01 -20.15
CA ALA A 146 8.08 -22.40 -20.52
C ALA A 146 8.88 -21.91 -19.29
N ASN A 147 8.23 -21.64 -18.17
CA ASN A 147 8.86 -21.21 -16.93
C ASN A 147 9.10 -22.42 -16.02
N GLU A 148 10.37 -22.69 -15.69
CA GLU A 148 10.79 -23.86 -14.89
C GLU A 148 10.05 -24.00 -13.56
N ARG A 149 9.73 -22.88 -12.90
CA ARG A 149 9.04 -22.88 -11.60
C ARG A 149 7.58 -23.28 -11.70
N THR A 150 6.84 -22.66 -12.62
CA THR A 150 5.43 -22.97 -12.87
C THR A 150 5.25 -24.33 -13.52
N ASN A 151 6.22 -24.80 -14.32
CA ASN A 151 6.17 -26.11 -14.96
C ASN A 151 6.11 -27.27 -13.96
N ALA A 152 6.79 -27.16 -12.81
CA ALA A 152 6.71 -28.18 -11.76
C ALA A 152 5.29 -28.29 -11.18
N LEU A 153 4.62 -27.15 -10.93
CA LEU A 153 3.22 -27.13 -10.49
C LEU A 153 2.28 -27.62 -11.59
N PHE A 154 2.58 -27.29 -12.84
CA PHE A 154 1.80 -27.73 -14.00
C PHE A 154 1.84 -29.27 -14.15
N ILE A 155 2.99 -29.91 -13.95
CA ILE A 155 3.11 -31.38 -13.97
C ILE A 155 2.23 -32.01 -12.88
N GLU A 156 2.25 -31.47 -11.67
CA GLU A 156 1.40 -31.97 -10.58
C GLU A 156 -0.09 -31.75 -10.85
N PHE A 157 -0.44 -30.63 -11.47
CA PHE A 157 -1.79 -30.35 -11.93
C PHE A 157 -2.27 -31.41 -12.93
N ILE A 158 -1.43 -31.79 -13.89
CA ILE A 158 -1.75 -32.85 -14.84
C ILE A 158 -1.94 -34.20 -14.13
N ASN A 159 -1.05 -34.58 -13.21
CA ASN A 159 -1.19 -35.83 -12.46
C ASN A 159 -2.51 -35.89 -11.65
N ASN A 160 -2.87 -34.79 -11.00
CA ASN A 160 -4.13 -34.69 -10.26
C ASN A 160 -5.35 -34.73 -11.19
N LEU A 161 -5.24 -34.15 -12.39
CA LEU A 161 -6.28 -34.21 -13.42
C LEU A 161 -6.49 -35.64 -13.92
N GLU A 162 -5.40 -36.37 -14.18
CA GLU A 162 -5.44 -37.80 -14.55
C GLU A 162 -6.20 -38.65 -13.52
N GLU A 163 -5.92 -38.44 -12.23
CA GLU A 163 -6.58 -39.16 -11.14
C GLU A 163 -8.09 -38.87 -11.09
N LEU A 164 -8.50 -37.62 -11.30
CA LEU A 164 -9.92 -37.24 -11.37
C LEU A 164 -10.63 -37.88 -12.57
N ILE A 165 -9.96 -37.96 -13.73
CA ILE A 165 -10.48 -38.62 -14.93
C ILE A 165 -10.60 -40.13 -14.71
N TYR A 166 -9.57 -40.77 -14.17
CA TYR A 166 -9.56 -42.20 -13.87
C TYR A 166 -10.66 -42.60 -12.89
N SER A 167 -10.89 -41.78 -11.86
CA SER A 167 -11.97 -41.99 -10.88
C SER A 167 -13.37 -41.63 -11.40
N LYS A 168 -13.49 -41.18 -12.65
CA LYS A 168 -14.74 -40.67 -13.25
C LYS A 168 -15.43 -39.62 -12.37
N TRP A 169 -14.65 -38.71 -11.79
CA TRP A 169 -15.17 -37.67 -10.91
C TRP A 169 -16.26 -36.85 -11.62
N ASN A 170 -17.32 -36.49 -10.87
CA ASN A 170 -18.47 -35.76 -11.40
C ASN A 170 -18.80 -34.54 -10.52
N PRO A 171 -18.63 -33.30 -11.02
CA PRO A 171 -18.95 -32.08 -10.27
C PRO A 171 -20.41 -32.02 -9.82
N ASP A 172 -21.37 -32.54 -10.61
CA ASP A 172 -22.80 -32.54 -10.26
C ASP A 172 -23.16 -33.45 -9.07
N LEU A 173 -22.24 -34.32 -8.62
CA LEU A 173 -22.42 -35.15 -7.42
C LEU A 173 -21.83 -34.49 -6.17
N GLU A 174 -20.88 -33.57 -6.32
CA GLU A 174 -20.20 -32.92 -5.19
C GLU A 174 -20.73 -31.50 -4.92
N VAL A 175 -21.35 -30.86 -5.92
CA VAL A 175 -21.75 -29.44 -5.85
C VAL A 175 -22.66 -29.11 -4.66
N GLU A 176 -23.63 -29.96 -4.31
CA GLU A 176 -24.55 -29.71 -3.19
C GLU A 176 -23.80 -29.58 -1.87
N LYS A 177 -22.90 -30.52 -1.57
CA LYS A 177 -22.02 -30.46 -0.41
C LYS A 177 -21.16 -29.20 -0.42
N LYS A 178 -20.65 -28.81 -1.59
CA LYS A 178 -19.81 -27.61 -1.74
C LYS A 178 -20.60 -26.31 -1.56
N ILE A 179 -21.89 -26.29 -1.89
CA ILE A 179 -22.79 -25.18 -1.59
C ILE A 179 -23.03 -25.10 -0.08
N ASP A 180 -23.28 -26.21 0.60
CA ASP A 180 -23.46 -26.22 2.07
C ASP A 180 -22.21 -25.70 2.80
N GLU A 181 -21.01 -26.14 2.36
CA GLU A 181 -19.75 -25.61 2.87
C GLU A 181 -19.64 -24.10 2.62
N ALA A 182 -19.96 -23.63 1.42
CA ALA A 182 -19.93 -22.21 1.07
C ALA A 182 -20.90 -21.38 1.94
N GLN A 183 -22.09 -21.91 2.22
CA GLN A 183 -23.10 -21.27 3.05
C GLN A 183 -22.60 -21.07 4.49
N ASN A 184 -21.93 -22.07 5.05
CA ASN A 184 -21.30 -21.95 6.36
C ASN A 184 -20.14 -20.95 6.35
N GLU A 185 -19.31 -20.96 5.29
CA GLU A 185 -18.18 -20.04 5.14
C GLU A 185 -18.63 -18.58 5.06
N ILE A 186 -19.66 -18.25 4.26
CA ILE A 186 -20.15 -16.87 4.16
C ILE A 186 -20.69 -16.37 5.50
N ASP A 187 -21.40 -17.19 6.27
CA ASP A 187 -21.92 -16.79 7.59
C ASP A 187 -20.78 -16.47 8.58
N VAL A 188 -19.68 -17.24 8.53
CA VAL A 188 -18.47 -16.95 9.30
C VAL A 188 -17.86 -15.62 8.88
N TYR A 189 -17.74 -15.36 7.58
CA TYR A 189 -17.17 -14.10 7.07
C TYR A 189 -18.05 -12.89 7.37
N ILE A 190 -19.37 -13.03 7.33
CA ILE A 190 -20.30 -11.99 7.79
C ILE A 190 -20.05 -11.67 9.26
N ALA A 191 -19.92 -12.67 10.13
CA ALA A 191 -19.62 -12.44 11.55
C ALA A 191 -18.23 -11.78 11.76
N ARG A 192 -17.22 -12.16 10.97
CA ARG A 192 -15.91 -11.50 10.99
C ARG A 192 -16.00 -10.04 10.50
N MET A 193 -16.83 -9.75 9.50
CA MET A 193 -17.11 -8.37 9.04
C MET A 193 -17.86 -7.54 10.08
N GLU A 194 -18.75 -8.13 10.88
CA GLU A 194 -19.38 -7.42 12.00
C GLU A 194 -18.32 -6.92 12.99
N ASN A 195 -17.35 -7.76 13.32
CA ASN A 195 -16.23 -7.39 14.19
C ASN A 195 -15.29 -6.35 13.54
N LEU A 196 -14.97 -6.52 12.25
CA LEU A 196 -14.02 -5.65 11.55
C LEU A 196 -14.58 -4.24 11.30
N SER A 197 -15.84 -4.15 10.89
CA SER A 197 -16.52 -2.88 10.56
C SER A 197 -17.10 -2.19 11.79
N GLY A 198 -17.37 -2.92 12.88
CA GLY A 198 -18.10 -2.41 14.05
C GLY A 198 -19.61 -2.28 13.83
N PHE A 199 -20.14 -2.76 12.70
CA PHE A 199 -21.56 -2.73 12.36
C PHE A 199 -22.17 -4.13 12.45
N LYS A 200 -23.44 -4.22 12.85
CA LYS A 200 -24.19 -5.49 12.70
C LYS A 200 -24.60 -5.68 11.24
N ARG A 201 -24.74 -6.93 10.80
CA ARG A 201 -25.27 -7.26 9.46
C ARG A 201 -26.61 -6.55 9.24
N GLY A 202 -26.82 -6.01 8.04
CA GLY A 202 -28.02 -5.23 7.68
C GLY A 202 -28.08 -3.80 8.25
N SER A 203 -27.17 -3.41 9.15
CA SER A 203 -27.12 -2.04 9.67
C SER A 203 -26.32 -1.07 8.79
N ILE A 204 -25.63 -1.59 7.78
CA ILE A 204 -24.85 -0.87 6.79
C ILE A 204 -24.77 -1.70 5.50
N GLY A 205 -24.56 -1.04 4.37
CA GLY A 205 -24.52 -1.68 3.06
C GLY A 205 -25.83 -2.32 2.67
N ASN A 206 -25.75 -3.38 1.86
CA ASN A 206 -26.88 -4.02 1.20
C ASN A 206 -27.13 -5.45 1.66
N TYR A 207 -26.60 -5.85 2.82
CA TYR A 207 -26.88 -7.18 3.37
C TYR A 207 -28.39 -7.38 3.60
N GLN A 208 -28.92 -8.50 3.12
CA GLN A 208 -30.30 -8.94 3.33
C GLN A 208 -30.30 -10.28 4.06
N GLU A 209 -31.18 -10.43 5.06
CA GLU A 209 -31.32 -11.70 5.79
C GLU A 209 -31.81 -12.83 4.87
N GLY A 210 -31.34 -14.05 5.14
CA GLY A 210 -31.70 -15.23 4.35
C GLY A 210 -30.97 -15.34 3.01
N LEU A 211 -29.73 -14.83 2.91
CA LEU A 211 -28.87 -14.98 1.73
C LEU A 211 -28.63 -16.47 1.43
N ILE A 212 -28.92 -16.88 0.19
CA ILE A 212 -28.71 -18.26 -0.28
C ILE A 212 -27.56 -18.31 -1.28
N ILE A 213 -26.63 -19.23 -1.09
CA ILE A 213 -25.60 -19.52 -2.08
C ILE A 213 -26.11 -20.56 -3.09
N HIS A 214 -25.90 -20.26 -4.36
CA HIS A 214 -26.12 -21.20 -5.48
C HIS A 214 -24.87 -21.31 -6.35
N CYS A 215 -24.88 -22.29 -7.26
CA CYS A 215 -23.77 -22.55 -8.15
C CYS A 215 -24.25 -23.08 -9.50
N PHE A 216 -24.15 -22.24 -10.53
CA PHE A 216 -24.41 -22.58 -11.91
C PHE A 216 -23.63 -21.65 -12.85
N PHE A 217 -23.37 -22.10 -14.08
CA PHE A 217 -22.79 -21.24 -15.11
C PHE A 217 -23.83 -20.20 -15.54
N ASP A 218 -23.63 -18.96 -15.11
CA ASP A 218 -24.48 -17.85 -15.50
C ASP A 218 -24.20 -17.48 -16.97
N PRO A 219 -25.21 -17.55 -17.87
CA PRO A 219 -25.04 -17.25 -19.28
C PRO A 219 -24.55 -15.83 -19.59
N TRP A 220 -24.80 -14.87 -18.69
CA TRP A 220 -24.50 -13.45 -18.90
C TRP A 220 -23.40 -12.93 -17.98
N PHE A 221 -22.66 -13.83 -17.35
CA PHE A 221 -21.59 -13.48 -16.43
C PHE A 221 -20.40 -12.82 -17.14
N ASP A 222 -19.93 -11.69 -16.58
CA ASP A 222 -18.79 -10.94 -17.07
C ASP A 222 -17.59 -11.05 -16.13
N GLU A 223 -16.49 -11.62 -16.62
CA GLU A 223 -15.23 -11.77 -15.88
C GLU A 223 -14.34 -10.56 -15.87
N LYS A 224 -14.73 -9.51 -16.60
CA LYS A 224 -14.12 -8.20 -16.44
C LYS A 224 -14.79 -7.39 -15.33
N SER A 225 -15.90 -7.87 -14.76
CA SER A 225 -16.57 -7.21 -13.64
C SER A 225 -15.62 -7.02 -12.46
N PRO A 226 -15.69 -5.86 -11.78
CA PRO A 226 -15.04 -5.65 -10.48
C PRO A 226 -15.33 -6.75 -9.45
N LEU A 227 -16.47 -7.43 -9.53
CA LEU A 227 -16.85 -8.51 -8.61
C LEU A 227 -16.85 -9.87 -9.32
N TRP A 228 -15.81 -10.16 -10.12
CA TRP A 228 -15.67 -11.44 -10.83
C TRP A 228 -15.76 -12.65 -9.89
N GLY A 229 -16.01 -13.81 -10.46
CA GLY A 229 -16.20 -15.09 -9.78
C GLY A 229 -17.61 -15.35 -9.25
N VAL A 230 -18.41 -14.31 -9.05
CA VAL A 230 -19.77 -14.39 -8.49
C VAL A 230 -20.75 -13.46 -9.19
N SER A 231 -22.04 -13.80 -9.12
CA SER A 231 -23.15 -12.92 -9.49
C SER A 231 -24.11 -12.79 -8.30
N PHE A 232 -24.37 -11.58 -7.82
CA PHE A 232 -25.39 -11.34 -6.80
C PHE A 232 -26.71 -10.92 -7.45
N TYR A 233 -27.81 -11.58 -7.04
CA TYR A 233 -29.17 -11.30 -7.51
C TYR A 233 -30.01 -10.76 -6.35
N PRO A 234 -30.06 -9.42 -6.14
CA PRO A 234 -30.64 -8.81 -4.95
C PRO A 234 -32.13 -9.12 -4.76
N ILE A 235 -32.90 -9.25 -5.85
CA ILE A 235 -34.35 -9.52 -5.79
C ILE A 235 -34.64 -10.91 -5.21
N LEU A 236 -33.78 -11.88 -5.50
CA LEU A 236 -33.92 -13.26 -5.02
C LEU A 236 -33.11 -13.51 -3.74
N ASN A 237 -32.30 -12.53 -3.33
CA ASN A 237 -31.27 -12.67 -2.30
C ASN A 237 -30.37 -13.91 -2.50
N ILE A 238 -29.93 -14.12 -3.74
CA ILE A 238 -29.09 -15.26 -4.14
C ILE A 238 -27.71 -14.77 -4.56
N LEU A 239 -26.67 -15.40 -4.01
CA LEU A 239 -25.29 -15.26 -4.45
C LEU A 239 -24.90 -16.50 -5.26
N ASN A 240 -24.72 -16.34 -6.56
CA ASN A 240 -24.27 -17.42 -7.44
C ASN A 240 -22.73 -17.41 -7.58
N LEU A 241 -22.08 -18.48 -7.16
CA LEU A 241 -20.67 -18.75 -7.46
C LEU A 241 -20.54 -19.46 -8.80
N GLN A 242 -19.61 -19.04 -9.66
CA GLN A 242 -19.37 -19.82 -10.88
C GLN A 242 -18.78 -21.20 -10.54
N PRO A 243 -19.18 -22.27 -11.25
CA PRO A 243 -18.82 -23.64 -10.89
C PRO A 243 -17.32 -23.93 -10.71
N PRO A 244 -16.39 -23.43 -11.53
CA PRO A 244 -14.97 -23.68 -11.29
C PRO A 244 -14.53 -23.21 -9.90
N TYR A 245 -15.04 -22.07 -9.43
CA TYR A 245 -14.59 -21.49 -8.17
C TYR A 245 -15.10 -22.24 -6.96
N ILE A 246 -16.25 -22.91 -7.03
CA ILE A 246 -16.77 -23.69 -5.90
C ILE A 246 -15.91 -24.92 -5.58
N PHE A 247 -15.18 -25.45 -6.57
CA PHE A 247 -14.32 -26.62 -6.42
C PHE A 247 -12.86 -26.28 -6.08
N PHE A 248 -12.52 -24.99 -6.03
CA PHE A 248 -11.22 -24.51 -5.56
C PHE A 248 -11.35 -23.81 -4.21
N ASP A 249 -11.17 -24.58 -3.13
CA ASP A 249 -11.61 -24.22 -1.79
C ASP A 249 -11.06 -22.85 -1.31
N VAL A 250 -9.75 -22.61 -1.47
CA VAL A 250 -9.13 -21.34 -1.03
C VAL A 250 -9.60 -20.15 -1.86
N LEU A 251 -9.87 -20.34 -3.17
CA LEU A 251 -10.36 -19.27 -4.02
C LEU A 251 -11.84 -18.98 -3.76
N ARG A 252 -12.66 -20.02 -3.53
CA ARG A 252 -14.05 -19.91 -3.07
C ARG A 252 -14.12 -19.04 -1.82
N ARG A 253 -13.30 -19.36 -0.81
CA ARG A 253 -13.24 -18.62 0.45
C ARG A 253 -12.86 -17.16 0.26
N GLY A 254 -11.88 -16.88 -0.60
CA GLY A 254 -11.52 -15.50 -0.97
C GLY A 254 -12.68 -14.72 -1.60
N LEU A 255 -13.38 -15.33 -2.57
CA LEU A 255 -14.55 -14.73 -3.22
C LEU A 255 -15.69 -14.48 -2.22
N LEU A 256 -16.00 -15.45 -1.36
CA LEU A 256 -17.03 -15.31 -0.33
C LEU A 256 -16.67 -14.24 0.70
N ALA A 257 -15.41 -14.16 1.13
CA ALA A 257 -14.93 -13.11 2.03
C ALA A 257 -15.08 -11.71 1.39
N ARG A 258 -14.80 -11.57 0.08
CA ARG A 258 -15.05 -10.33 -0.66
C ARG A 258 -16.54 -9.98 -0.72
N GLU A 259 -17.42 -10.95 -0.96
CA GLU A 259 -18.86 -10.68 -0.97
C GLU A 259 -19.41 -10.35 0.42
N ALA A 260 -18.91 -11.00 1.48
CA ALA A 260 -19.20 -10.58 2.84
C ALA A 260 -18.79 -9.12 3.07
N ALA A 261 -17.63 -8.69 2.57
CA ALA A 261 -17.21 -7.30 2.64
C ALA A 261 -18.11 -6.37 1.81
N HIS A 262 -18.46 -6.76 0.59
CA HIS A 262 -19.35 -6.04 -0.31
C HIS A 262 -20.72 -5.77 0.33
N PHE A 263 -21.29 -6.76 1.03
CA PHE A 263 -22.57 -6.57 1.72
C PHE A 263 -22.53 -5.55 2.86
N PHE A 264 -21.35 -5.27 3.43
CA PHE A 264 -21.14 -4.24 4.43
C PHE A 264 -20.69 -2.90 3.84
N THR A 265 -20.26 -2.88 2.57
CA THR A 265 -19.79 -1.66 1.91
C THR A 265 -20.90 -0.60 1.94
N PRO A 266 -20.63 0.61 2.48
CA PRO A 266 -21.61 1.68 2.51
C PRO A 266 -22.11 2.03 1.10
N THR A 267 -23.42 2.20 0.93
CA THR A 267 -24.08 2.43 -0.37
C THR A 267 -23.51 3.63 -1.13
N ILE A 268 -23.01 4.66 -0.43
CA ILE A 268 -22.36 5.82 -1.05
C ILE A 268 -21.11 5.48 -1.87
N MET A 269 -20.53 4.30 -1.66
CA MET A 269 -19.37 3.83 -2.40
C MET A 269 -19.73 3.01 -3.64
N GLU A 270 -20.99 2.64 -3.86
CA GLU A 270 -21.37 1.72 -4.94
C GLU A 270 -20.93 2.18 -6.34
N LYS A 271 -20.98 3.50 -6.58
CA LYS A 271 -20.55 4.09 -7.86
C LYS A 271 -19.13 4.65 -7.83
N MET A 272 -18.45 4.52 -6.69
CA MET A 272 -17.08 5.00 -6.56
C MET A 272 -16.14 4.10 -7.38
N GLU A 273 -15.29 4.71 -8.19
CA GLU A 273 -14.22 4.00 -8.88
C GLU A 273 -13.38 3.21 -7.85
N LYS A 274 -13.07 1.95 -8.15
CA LYS A 274 -12.24 1.08 -7.29
C LYS A 274 -12.79 0.81 -5.88
N ALA A 275 -14.10 0.94 -5.65
CA ALA A 275 -14.72 0.52 -4.38
C ALA A 275 -14.39 -0.94 -4.00
N TYR A 276 -14.24 -1.81 -5.00
CA TYR A 276 -13.87 -3.20 -4.83
C TYR A 276 -12.49 -3.41 -4.19
N GLU A 277 -11.54 -2.45 -4.29
CA GLU A 277 -10.23 -2.57 -3.62
C GLU A 277 -10.38 -2.54 -2.09
N GLN A 278 -11.36 -1.77 -1.57
CA GLN A 278 -11.68 -1.80 -0.14
C GLN A 278 -12.28 -3.16 0.25
N MET A 279 -13.16 -3.70 -0.59
CA MET A 279 -13.78 -5.02 -0.37
C MET A 279 -12.73 -6.12 -0.36
N ASP A 280 -11.80 -6.10 -1.31
CA ASP A 280 -10.68 -7.04 -1.40
C ASP A 280 -9.74 -6.93 -0.19
N TYR A 281 -9.51 -5.72 0.33
CA TYR A 281 -8.76 -5.52 1.57
C TYR A 281 -9.52 -6.02 2.80
N CYS A 282 -10.81 -5.77 2.91
CA CYS A 282 -11.62 -6.34 3.99
C CYS A 282 -11.62 -7.87 3.94
N ALA A 283 -11.73 -8.46 2.75
CA ALA A 283 -11.60 -9.91 2.54
C ALA A 283 -10.25 -10.41 3.05
N TYR A 284 -9.15 -9.77 2.65
CA TYR A 284 -7.81 -10.07 3.16
C TYR A 284 -7.71 -10.05 4.70
N LYS A 285 -8.45 -9.17 5.37
CA LYS A 285 -8.44 -9.06 6.84
C LYS A 285 -9.31 -10.09 7.56
N ILE A 286 -10.36 -10.60 6.91
CA ILE A 286 -11.27 -11.59 7.52
C ILE A 286 -10.95 -13.03 7.11
N LEU A 287 -10.02 -13.26 6.18
CA LEU A 287 -9.53 -14.58 5.81
C LEU A 287 -8.53 -15.12 6.82
N ASP A 288 -8.33 -16.44 6.86
CA ASP A 288 -7.27 -17.07 7.65
C ASP A 288 -5.89 -16.85 6.97
N ASP A 289 -4.79 -16.92 7.74
CA ASP A 289 -3.44 -16.46 7.31
C ASP A 289 -3.01 -16.92 5.90
N PHE A 290 -3.09 -18.22 5.59
CA PHE A 290 -2.66 -18.74 4.27
C PHE A 290 -3.62 -18.35 3.14
N GLU A 291 -4.88 -18.14 3.46
CA GLU A 291 -5.93 -17.77 2.51
C GLU A 291 -5.82 -16.29 2.16
N ALA A 292 -5.55 -15.46 3.17
CA ALA A 292 -5.24 -14.05 3.00
C ALA A 292 -3.97 -13.87 2.14
N GLU A 293 -2.90 -14.62 2.40
CA GLU A 293 -1.69 -14.61 1.57
C GLU A 293 -1.95 -15.02 0.12
N PHE A 294 -2.82 -16.01 -0.12
CA PHE A 294 -3.19 -16.40 -1.48
C PHE A 294 -4.06 -15.34 -2.17
N TRP A 295 -5.03 -14.77 -1.43
CA TRP A 295 -5.93 -13.72 -1.91
C TRP A 295 -5.19 -12.46 -2.34
N GLU A 296 -4.08 -12.12 -1.68
CA GLU A 296 -3.17 -11.05 -2.08
C GLU A 296 -2.67 -11.19 -3.54
N PHE A 297 -2.63 -12.41 -4.08
CA PHE A 297 -2.29 -12.62 -5.49
C PHE A 297 -3.54 -12.84 -6.35
N ALA A 298 -4.47 -13.67 -5.87
CA ALA A 298 -5.59 -14.16 -6.66
C ALA A 298 -6.74 -13.16 -6.86
N ARG A 299 -6.90 -12.15 -5.97
CA ARG A 299 -8.05 -11.22 -5.97
C ARG A 299 -8.35 -10.57 -7.32
N HIS A 300 -7.32 -10.38 -8.14
CA HIS A 300 -7.43 -9.63 -9.40
C HIS A 300 -8.17 -10.38 -10.50
N GLY A 301 -8.16 -11.72 -10.49
CA GLY A 301 -8.64 -12.52 -11.62
C GLY A 301 -8.06 -12.03 -12.95
N LEU A 302 -8.93 -11.74 -13.93
CA LEU A 302 -8.54 -11.19 -15.24
C LEU A 302 -8.54 -9.63 -15.30
N ARG A 303 -8.74 -8.93 -14.17
CA ARG A 303 -8.84 -7.45 -14.14
C ARG A 303 -7.46 -6.79 -14.24
N GLU A 304 -7.05 -6.43 -15.45
CA GLU A 304 -5.74 -5.79 -15.71
C GLU A 304 -5.55 -4.45 -14.98
N GLU A 305 -6.61 -3.64 -14.85
CA GLU A 305 -6.56 -2.35 -14.15
C GLU A 305 -6.18 -2.51 -12.67
N SER A 306 -6.75 -3.52 -11.99
CA SER A 306 -6.43 -3.81 -10.60
C SER A 306 -5.00 -4.36 -10.42
N LYS A 307 -4.40 -4.96 -11.45
CA LYS A 307 -2.98 -5.39 -11.39
C LYS A 307 -2.01 -4.20 -11.41
N GLN A 308 -2.46 -3.04 -11.86
CA GLN A 308 -1.66 -1.80 -11.87
C GLN A 308 -1.77 -1.03 -10.56
N PHE A 309 -2.81 -1.27 -9.76
CA PHE A 309 -3.05 -0.59 -8.48
C PHE A 309 -2.95 -1.55 -7.30
N ASP A 310 -2.00 -1.32 -6.41
CA ASP A 310 -1.78 -2.17 -5.25
C ASP A 310 -2.67 -1.77 -4.06
N GLY A 311 -3.97 -2.11 -4.17
CA GLY A 311 -4.96 -1.74 -3.16
C GLY A 311 -4.68 -2.29 -1.75
N ILE A 312 -4.18 -3.52 -1.63
CA ILE A 312 -3.87 -4.11 -0.32
C ILE A 312 -2.78 -3.31 0.40
N ASN A 313 -1.66 -3.02 -0.28
CA ASN A 313 -0.59 -2.24 0.33
C ASN A 313 -1.03 -0.80 0.63
N TYR A 314 -1.84 -0.19 -0.24
CA TYR A 314 -2.44 1.12 0.04
C TYR A 314 -3.20 1.14 1.38
N TYR A 315 -4.09 0.17 1.61
CA TYR A 315 -4.85 0.12 2.87
C TYR A 315 -4.02 -0.32 4.07
N LEU A 316 -3.01 -1.18 3.89
CA LEU A 316 -2.06 -1.53 4.95
C LEU A 316 -1.24 -0.32 5.40
N GLU A 317 -0.84 0.57 4.49
CA GLU A 317 -0.16 1.83 4.83
C GLU A 317 -1.05 2.71 5.69
N TRP A 318 -2.31 2.89 5.29
CA TRP A 318 -3.28 3.67 6.08
C TRP A 318 -3.62 3.02 7.42
N GLU A 319 -3.77 1.70 7.49
CA GLU A 319 -3.94 0.98 8.75
C GLU A 319 -2.71 1.13 9.66
N ALA A 320 -1.49 1.17 9.11
CA ALA A 320 -0.28 1.42 9.90
C ALA A 320 -0.25 2.85 10.48
N ILE A 321 -0.82 3.83 9.78
CA ILE A 321 -0.91 5.23 10.21
C ILE A 321 -2.09 5.42 11.20
N ILE A 322 -3.27 4.90 10.86
CA ILE A 322 -4.53 5.11 11.58
C ILE A 322 -4.67 4.14 12.76
N GLY A 323 -4.12 2.94 12.65
CA GLY A 323 -4.19 1.89 13.64
C GLY A 323 -5.31 0.89 13.39
N LYS A 324 -5.49 -0.02 14.36
CA LYS A 324 -6.36 -1.20 14.25
C LYS A 324 -7.85 -0.86 14.00
N ASP A 325 -8.31 0.30 14.48
CA ASP A 325 -9.69 0.75 14.29
C ASP A 325 -9.91 1.49 12.95
N PHE A 326 -8.96 1.40 12.02
CA PHE A 326 -9.02 2.09 10.73
C PHE A 326 -10.33 1.81 9.98
N LEU A 327 -10.65 0.55 9.72
CA LEU A 327 -11.84 0.18 8.94
C LEU A 327 -13.13 0.56 9.66
N ASN A 328 -13.23 0.33 10.97
CA ASN A 328 -14.39 0.75 11.76
C ASN A 328 -14.62 2.27 11.68
N ASN A 329 -13.58 3.07 11.90
CA ASN A 329 -13.67 4.53 11.79
C ASN A 329 -14.05 4.98 10.38
N LEU A 330 -13.49 4.35 9.35
CA LEU A 330 -13.81 4.63 7.96
C LEU A 330 -15.27 4.34 7.64
N PHE A 331 -15.77 3.16 8.00
CA PHE A 331 -17.17 2.76 7.79
C PHE A 331 -18.14 3.69 8.54
N SER A 332 -17.81 4.07 9.78
CA SER A 332 -18.58 5.05 10.56
C SER A 332 -18.64 6.41 9.88
N ARG A 333 -17.53 6.92 9.36
CA ARG A 333 -17.51 8.21 8.63
C ARG A 333 -18.32 8.14 7.34
N LEU A 334 -18.18 7.07 6.57
CA LEU A 334 -18.94 6.87 5.34
C LEU A 334 -20.45 6.79 5.64
N LYS A 335 -20.87 6.04 6.66
CA LYS A 335 -22.28 6.00 7.12
C LYS A 335 -22.79 7.35 7.63
N SER A 336 -21.93 8.17 8.23
CA SER A 336 -22.32 9.51 8.64
C SER A 336 -22.55 10.44 7.45
N ILE A 337 -21.73 10.31 6.40
CA ILE A 337 -21.79 11.13 5.18
C ILE A 337 -22.99 10.73 4.31
N SER A 338 -23.37 9.45 4.32
CA SER A 338 -24.53 8.94 3.57
C SER A 338 -25.87 9.56 3.98
N ARG A 339 -25.92 10.31 5.09
CA ARG A 339 -27.10 11.06 5.52
C ARG A 339 -27.43 12.26 4.63
N PHE A 340 -26.45 12.81 3.91
CA PHE A 340 -26.61 14.04 3.12
C PHE A 340 -25.97 13.97 1.73
N ARG A 341 -25.29 12.86 1.41
CA ARG A 341 -24.70 12.57 0.09
C ARG A 341 -25.14 11.18 -0.34
N ALA A 342 -25.57 11.06 -1.59
CA ALA A 342 -25.93 9.76 -2.17
C ALA A 342 -24.69 8.97 -2.65
N GLU A 343 -23.65 9.68 -3.09
CA GLU A 343 -22.46 9.10 -3.72
C GLU A 343 -21.23 9.95 -3.38
N ILE A 344 -20.05 9.33 -3.45
CA ILE A 344 -18.74 9.98 -3.35
C ILE A 344 -17.82 9.51 -4.48
N ASP A 345 -16.92 10.37 -4.92
CA ASP A 345 -15.82 9.98 -5.80
C ASP A 345 -14.58 9.51 -5.00
N PHE A 346 -13.59 8.99 -5.71
CA PHE A 346 -12.37 8.46 -5.09
C PHE A 346 -11.52 9.56 -4.40
N SER A 347 -11.55 10.80 -4.88
CA SER A 347 -10.81 11.91 -4.27
C SER A 347 -11.45 12.36 -2.96
N GLU A 348 -12.79 12.42 -2.92
CA GLU A 348 -13.57 12.66 -1.70
C GLU A 348 -13.32 11.52 -0.69
N TYR A 349 -13.28 10.26 -1.14
CA TYR A 349 -12.92 9.11 -0.29
C TYR A 349 -11.51 9.22 0.31
N GLN A 350 -10.51 9.57 -0.51
CA GLN A 350 -9.15 9.80 -0.04
C GLN A 350 -9.09 10.91 1.02
N SER A 351 -9.83 12.01 0.81
CA SER A 351 -9.91 13.11 1.77
C SER A 351 -10.47 12.67 3.13
N ILE A 352 -11.42 11.71 3.14
CA ILE A 352 -11.94 11.11 4.38
C ILE A 352 -10.85 10.28 5.08
N VAL A 353 -10.11 9.46 4.33
CA VAL A 353 -9.01 8.64 4.87
C VAL A 353 -7.90 9.53 5.43
N ASP A 354 -7.49 10.56 4.70
CA ASP A 354 -6.50 11.56 5.14
C ASP A 354 -6.93 12.23 6.45
N SER A 355 -8.21 12.64 6.53
CA SER A 355 -8.76 13.24 7.75
C SER A 355 -8.72 12.30 8.95
N LEU A 356 -8.92 10.99 8.75
CA LEU A 356 -8.76 9.99 9.81
C LEU A 356 -7.29 9.83 10.23
N ALA A 357 -6.36 9.93 9.29
CA ALA A 357 -4.93 9.88 9.58
C ALA A 357 -4.44 11.09 10.38
N LEU A 358 -5.06 12.26 10.19
CA LEU A 358 -4.77 13.49 10.93
C LEU A 358 -5.25 13.47 12.40
N LYS A 359 -6.12 12.54 12.79
CA LYS A 359 -6.59 12.49 14.18
C LYS A 359 -5.42 12.10 15.10
N PRO A 360 -5.18 12.89 16.17
CA PRO A 360 -4.15 12.57 17.15
C PRO A 360 -4.43 11.26 17.86
N LYS A 361 -3.35 10.53 18.20
CA LYS A 361 -3.43 9.16 18.73
C LYS A 361 -2.59 9.01 19.98
N ARG A 362 -3.27 8.68 21.08
CA ARG A 362 -2.61 8.16 22.28
C ARG A 362 -2.15 6.74 22.05
N ILE A 363 -0.99 6.43 22.62
CA ILE A 363 -0.37 5.11 22.52
C ILE A 363 0.07 4.73 23.89
N GLU A 364 -0.16 3.48 24.25
CA GLU A 364 0.23 2.91 25.52
C GLU A 364 1.52 2.10 25.33
N LEU A 365 2.64 2.71 25.73
CA LEU A 365 3.93 2.05 25.87
C LEU A 365 4.16 1.68 27.33
N ASN A 366 4.59 0.45 27.57
CA ASN A 366 5.03 -0.01 28.89
C ASN A 366 6.54 0.26 29.09
N GLN A 367 7.04 -0.03 30.29
CA GLN A 367 8.43 0.21 30.66
C GLN A 367 9.45 -0.59 29.81
N GLU A 368 9.14 -1.84 29.44
CA GLU A 368 10.03 -2.66 28.60
C GLU A 368 10.09 -2.10 27.16
N GLU A 369 8.94 -1.69 26.61
CA GLU A 369 8.81 -1.06 25.31
C GLU A 369 9.59 0.26 25.26
N LEU A 370 9.46 1.10 26.29
CA LEU A 370 10.15 2.39 26.41
C LEU A 370 11.68 2.23 26.57
N SER A 371 12.13 1.26 27.37
CA SER A 371 13.55 0.95 27.53
C SER A 371 14.18 0.48 26.22
N LEU A 372 13.50 -0.41 25.50
CA LEU A 372 13.95 -0.88 24.19
C LEU A 372 14.00 0.26 23.18
N LEU A 373 13.00 1.15 23.19
CA LEU A 373 12.93 2.32 22.32
C LEU A 373 14.06 3.32 22.59
N SER A 374 14.39 3.56 23.86
CA SER A 374 15.51 4.42 24.27
C SER A 374 16.86 3.90 23.77
N PHE A 375 17.05 2.59 23.75
CA PHE A 375 18.27 2.02 23.17
C PHE A 375 18.26 2.08 21.64
N LEU A 376 17.10 1.92 21.00
CA LEU A 376 16.97 2.06 19.56
C LEU A 376 17.21 3.51 19.09
N SER A 377 16.84 4.52 19.86
CA SER A 377 17.15 5.92 19.53
C SER A 377 18.65 6.20 19.51
N GLU A 378 19.42 5.55 20.39
CA GLU A 378 20.88 5.63 20.40
C GLU A 378 21.54 4.75 19.32
N LYS A 379 21.02 3.54 19.10
CA LYS A 379 21.56 2.55 18.14
C LYS A 379 20.45 1.96 17.24
N PRO A 380 20.01 2.69 16.21
CA PRO A 380 18.86 2.30 15.39
C PRO A 380 18.97 0.95 14.66
N LEU A 381 20.20 0.57 14.28
CA LEU A 381 20.49 -0.69 13.57
C LEU A 381 20.93 -1.83 14.50
N ALA A 382 20.78 -1.70 15.82
CA ALA A 382 21.13 -2.77 16.74
C ALA A 382 20.41 -4.08 16.40
N SER A 383 21.19 -5.17 16.38
CA SER A 383 20.70 -6.53 16.15
C SER A 383 19.83 -7.00 17.32
N VAL A 384 18.96 -7.98 17.06
CA VAL A 384 18.12 -8.59 18.10
C VAL A 384 18.97 -9.18 19.24
N SER A 385 20.16 -9.71 18.91
CA SER A 385 21.10 -10.24 19.90
C SER A 385 21.67 -9.13 20.80
N GLU A 386 22.11 -8.01 20.22
CA GLU A 386 22.60 -6.85 21.00
C GLU A 386 21.50 -6.26 21.88
N LEU A 387 20.28 -6.15 21.36
CA LEU A 387 19.10 -5.70 22.10
C LEU A 387 18.80 -6.64 23.28
N SER A 388 18.85 -7.96 23.07
CA SER A 388 18.66 -8.97 24.11
C SER A 388 19.73 -8.88 25.20
N GLN A 389 21.01 -8.80 24.83
CA GLN A 389 22.12 -8.66 25.79
C GLN A 389 22.01 -7.39 26.61
N LYS A 390 21.61 -6.26 26.00
CA LYS A 390 21.52 -4.98 26.69
C LYS A 390 20.28 -4.86 27.59
N SER A 391 19.15 -5.41 27.16
CA SER A 391 17.88 -5.36 27.90
C SER A 391 17.75 -6.47 28.95
N GLY A 392 18.54 -7.54 28.88
CA GLY A 392 18.38 -8.73 29.72
C GLY A 392 17.19 -9.62 29.32
N LEU A 393 16.46 -9.27 28.25
CA LEU A 393 15.32 -10.02 27.76
C LEU A 393 15.74 -11.14 26.80
N THR A 394 14.92 -12.19 26.69
CA THR A 394 15.17 -13.27 25.72
C THR A 394 15.00 -12.79 24.28
N ILE A 395 15.70 -13.42 23.32
CA ILE A 395 15.57 -13.12 21.89
C ILE A 395 14.10 -13.16 21.41
N PRO A 396 13.28 -14.18 21.73
CA PRO A 396 11.87 -14.19 21.36
C PRO A 396 11.07 -13.01 21.94
N THR A 397 11.34 -12.63 23.19
CA THR A 397 10.69 -11.47 23.82
C THR A 397 11.06 -10.18 23.09
N VAL A 398 12.35 -9.95 22.77
CA VAL A 398 12.79 -8.78 22.01
C VAL A 398 12.15 -8.74 20.63
N GLN A 399 12.08 -9.87 19.90
CA GLN A 399 11.41 -9.92 18.60
C GLN A 399 9.93 -9.56 18.71
N LYS A 400 9.24 -10.07 19.74
CA LYS A 400 7.86 -9.73 20.03
C LYS A 400 7.70 -8.23 20.32
N LEU A 401 8.55 -7.66 21.17
CA LEU A 401 8.52 -6.23 21.51
C LEU A 401 8.79 -5.33 20.30
N LEU A 402 9.77 -5.67 19.46
CA LEU A 402 10.02 -4.94 18.21
C LEU A 402 8.81 -4.99 17.26
N LYS A 403 8.17 -6.15 17.13
CA LYS A 403 6.93 -6.30 16.34
C LYS A 403 5.82 -5.46 16.95
N THR A 404 5.67 -5.47 18.27
CA THR A 404 4.67 -4.66 18.98
C THR A 404 4.91 -3.17 18.81
N LEU A 405 6.14 -2.67 18.98
CA LEU A 405 6.50 -1.26 18.78
C LEU A 405 6.25 -0.81 17.33
N LYS A 406 6.59 -1.66 16.35
CA LYS A 406 6.28 -1.39 14.94
C LYS A 406 4.77 -1.29 14.71
N LEU A 407 3.95 -2.14 15.34
CA LEU A 407 2.49 -2.14 15.13
C LEU A 407 1.77 -1.05 15.94
N LYS A 408 2.16 -0.82 17.19
CA LYS A 408 1.55 0.16 18.09
C LYS A 408 1.97 1.58 17.72
N ALA A 409 3.28 1.78 17.62
CA ALA A 409 3.88 3.10 17.55
C ALA A 409 4.51 3.42 16.19
N ASN A 410 4.33 2.54 15.21
CA ASN A 410 4.95 2.65 13.89
C ASN A 410 6.42 3.07 14.02
N ILE A 411 7.20 2.36 14.83
CA ILE A 411 8.61 2.64 15.03
C ILE A 411 9.40 1.85 13.99
N TRP A 412 10.20 2.54 13.17
CA TRP A 412 11.11 1.87 12.26
C TRP A 412 12.45 2.62 12.15
N PRO A 413 13.55 1.89 11.91
CA PRO A 413 14.81 2.52 11.57
C PRO A 413 14.75 3.10 10.17
N SER A 414 15.22 4.33 10.03
CA SER A 414 15.34 5.07 8.79
C SER A 414 16.79 5.48 8.55
N LEU A 415 17.06 6.05 7.37
CA LEU A 415 18.36 6.60 7.02
C LEU A 415 18.25 8.09 6.72
N LEU A 416 19.11 8.86 7.38
CA LEU A 416 19.42 10.23 7.01
C LEU A 416 20.56 10.19 6.00
N VAL A 417 20.49 11.03 4.97
CA VAL A 417 21.50 11.06 3.89
C VAL A 417 22.10 12.45 3.81
N ASP A 418 23.43 12.52 3.86
CA ASP A 418 24.18 13.75 3.63
C ASP A 418 24.29 14.01 2.12
N LEU A 419 23.38 14.84 1.62
CA LEU A 419 23.29 15.17 0.20
C LEU A 419 24.48 16.00 -0.30
N ASN A 420 25.15 16.75 0.59
CA ASN A 420 26.38 17.46 0.21
C ASN A 420 27.48 16.47 -0.19
N LYS A 421 27.54 15.29 0.43
CA LYS A 421 28.47 14.22 0.03
C LYS A 421 28.10 13.51 -1.26
N LEU A 422 26.88 13.73 -1.74
CA LEU A 422 26.43 13.30 -3.06
C LEU A 422 26.59 14.40 -4.11
N ASN A 423 27.28 15.52 -3.82
CA ASN A 423 27.37 16.70 -4.70
C ASN A 423 26.00 17.30 -5.06
N ILE A 424 25.06 17.25 -4.12
CA ILE A 424 23.75 17.87 -4.20
C ILE A 424 23.63 18.96 -3.14
N LYS A 425 23.12 20.12 -3.56
CA LYS A 425 22.85 21.29 -2.74
C LYS A 425 21.36 21.45 -2.56
N CYS A 426 20.96 21.73 -1.32
CA CYS A 426 19.57 21.68 -0.94
C CYS A 426 19.05 23.08 -0.63
N PHE A 427 17.84 23.37 -1.09
CA PHE A 427 17.18 24.65 -0.90
C PHE A 427 15.77 24.44 -0.36
N LEU A 428 15.43 25.15 0.72
CA LEU A 428 14.07 25.29 1.23
C LEU A 428 13.49 26.57 0.62
N VAL A 429 12.38 26.44 -0.09
CA VAL A 429 11.72 27.56 -0.76
C VAL A 429 10.29 27.66 -0.29
N PHE A 430 9.95 28.73 0.41
CA PHE A 430 8.59 29.06 0.81
C PHE A 430 7.96 29.99 -0.21
N LEU A 431 6.77 29.63 -0.69
CA LEU A 431 6.07 30.35 -1.74
C LEU A 431 4.65 30.69 -1.31
N LYS A 432 4.26 31.95 -1.49
CA LYS A 432 2.87 32.39 -1.42
C LYS A 432 2.29 32.35 -2.83
N VAL A 433 1.37 31.41 -3.04
CA VAL A 433 0.71 31.14 -4.33
C VAL A 433 -0.77 31.45 -4.18
N ASN A 434 -1.42 31.91 -5.25
CA ASN A 434 -2.87 32.03 -5.25
C ASN A 434 -3.52 30.63 -5.04
N PRO A 435 -4.40 30.44 -4.02
CA PRO A 435 -5.01 29.15 -3.73
C PRO A 435 -5.72 28.47 -4.92
N ARG A 436 -6.19 29.25 -5.91
CA ARG A 436 -6.88 28.74 -7.11
C ARG A 436 -5.98 27.94 -8.06
N ILE A 437 -4.69 28.26 -8.10
CA ILE A 437 -3.70 27.61 -8.98
C ILE A 437 -2.70 26.75 -8.21
N LEU A 438 -2.90 26.61 -6.89
CA LEU A 438 -1.92 25.97 -6.00
C LEU A 438 -1.64 24.52 -6.41
N ASN A 439 -2.69 23.75 -6.73
CA ASN A 439 -2.53 22.34 -7.08
C ASN A 439 -1.87 22.18 -8.46
N GLU A 440 -2.25 23.03 -9.41
CA GLU A 440 -1.68 23.08 -10.75
C GLU A 440 -0.19 23.43 -10.68
N LEU A 441 0.17 24.45 -9.89
CA LEU A 441 1.57 24.84 -9.72
C LEU A 441 2.38 23.78 -8.97
N ILE A 442 1.79 23.09 -7.98
CA ILE A 442 2.43 21.92 -7.34
C ILE A 442 2.78 20.88 -8.40
N ASN A 443 1.85 20.56 -9.31
CA ASN A 443 2.08 19.59 -10.38
C ASN A 443 3.17 20.05 -11.36
N ILE A 444 3.17 21.34 -11.75
CA ILE A 444 4.20 21.92 -12.64
C ILE A 444 5.58 21.85 -11.98
N ILE A 445 5.71 22.28 -10.72
CA ILE A 445 6.99 22.22 -10.00
C ILE A 445 7.43 20.76 -9.81
N TRP A 446 6.48 19.84 -9.64
CA TRP A 446 6.76 18.41 -9.55
C TRP A 446 7.27 17.79 -10.86
N LEU A 447 7.18 18.47 -12.01
CA LEU A 447 7.85 17.99 -13.22
C LEU A 447 9.38 18.14 -13.15
N PHE A 448 9.89 19.04 -12.30
CA PHE A 448 11.33 19.20 -12.11
C PHE A 448 11.92 18.00 -11.34
N PRO A 449 12.83 17.20 -11.94
CA PRO A 449 13.28 15.94 -11.36
C PRO A 449 14.07 16.11 -10.05
N TYR A 450 14.67 17.29 -9.85
CA TYR A 450 15.40 17.64 -8.63
C TYR A 450 14.54 18.37 -7.59
N CYS A 451 13.21 18.43 -7.76
CA CYS A 451 12.28 18.80 -6.69
C CYS A 451 11.99 17.58 -5.81
N GLY A 452 12.70 17.47 -4.68
CA GLY A 452 12.65 16.29 -3.82
C GLY A 452 11.38 16.20 -2.98
N ARG A 453 10.84 17.35 -2.54
CA ARG A 453 9.60 17.41 -1.73
C ARG A 453 8.80 18.68 -2.02
N ILE A 454 7.49 18.58 -1.93
CA ILE A 454 6.57 19.72 -1.90
C ILE A 454 5.56 19.50 -0.78
N TYR A 455 5.35 20.52 0.04
CA TYR A 455 4.35 20.53 1.10
C TYR A 455 3.43 21.73 0.93
N LYS A 456 2.14 21.51 1.16
CA LYS A 456 1.24 22.60 1.54
C LYS A 456 1.50 22.97 2.99
N VAL A 457 1.49 24.26 3.26
CA VAL A 457 1.78 24.80 4.58
C VAL A 457 0.75 25.86 4.96
N PHE A 458 0.53 26.05 6.25
CA PHE A 458 -0.34 27.10 6.79
C PHE A 458 0.52 28.10 7.57
N GLY A 459 0.55 29.34 7.11
CA GLY A 459 1.34 30.41 7.71
C GLY A 459 1.38 31.62 6.79
N GLU A 460 2.50 32.35 6.81
CA GLU A 460 2.67 33.52 5.94
C GLU A 460 2.73 33.15 4.45
N THR A 461 3.16 31.93 4.14
CA THR A 461 3.14 31.32 2.80
C THR A 461 2.28 30.05 2.83
N ASN A 462 1.95 29.51 1.66
CA ASN A 462 1.08 28.31 1.56
C ASN A 462 1.72 27.12 0.84
N MET A 463 2.98 27.24 0.38
CA MET A 463 3.73 26.14 -0.21
C MET A 463 5.19 26.16 0.28
N LEU A 464 5.75 24.97 0.53
CA LEU A 464 7.16 24.73 0.84
C LEU A 464 7.72 23.69 -0.13
N CYS A 465 8.71 24.08 -0.91
CA CYS A 465 9.43 23.21 -1.83
C CYS A 465 10.84 22.92 -1.30
N TYR A 466 11.28 21.66 -1.39
CA TYR A 466 12.65 21.24 -1.09
C TYR A 466 13.35 20.81 -2.37
N PHE A 467 14.19 21.70 -2.90
CA PHE A 467 14.97 21.46 -4.11
C PHE A 467 16.33 20.85 -3.77
N GLN A 468 16.78 19.93 -4.62
CA GLN A 468 17.99 19.13 -4.47
C GLN A 468 18.86 19.26 -5.73
N ILE A 469 19.48 20.43 -5.92
CA ILE A 469 20.15 20.80 -7.16
C ILE A 469 21.61 20.34 -7.15
N PRO A 470 22.15 19.75 -8.23
CA PRO A 470 23.58 19.46 -8.34
C PRO A 470 24.46 20.68 -8.07
N SER A 471 25.50 20.52 -7.24
CA SER A 471 26.28 21.65 -6.70
C SER A 471 26.90 22.58 -7.74
N LYS A 472 27.11 22.14 -8.98
CA LYS A 472 27.64 22.99 -10.07
C LYS A 472 26.58 23.95 -10.65
N ASN A 473 25.31 23.80 -10.28
CA ASN A 473 24.17 24.50 -10.88
C ASN A 473 23.32 25.24 -9.83
N GLU A 474 23.89 25.60 -8.68
CA GLU A 474 23.16 26.25 -7.57
C GLU A 474 22.38 27.50 -8.03
N ASP A 475 22.94 28.28 -8.95
CA ASP A 475 22.34 29.52 -9.47
C ASP A 475 21.00 29.31 -10.19
N PHE A 476 20.71 28.08 -10.65
CA PHE A 476 19.47 27.73 -11.33
C PHE A 476 18.23 28.11 -10.52
N ILE A 477 18.27 27.98 -9.19
CA ILE A 477 17.10 28.23 -8.35
C ILE A 477 16.63 29.68 -8.45
N HIS A 478 17.57 30.62 -8.58
CA HIS A 478 17.24 32.05 -8.70
C HIS A 478 16.55 32.34 -10.04
N GLU A 479 17.00 31.72 -11.13
CA GLU A 479 16.37 31.86 -12.45
C GLU A 479 14.99 31.23 -12.48
N TYR A 480 14.85 30.03 -11.91
CA TYR A 480 13.58 29.32 -11.80
C TYR A 480 12.53 30.15 -11.05
N LEU A 481 12.89 30.71 -9.89
CA LEU A 481 12.00 31.55 -9.09
C LEU A 481 11.70 32.90 -9.76
N SER A 482 12.66 33.46 -10.50
CA SER A 482 12.47 34.69 -11.29
C SER A 482 11.39 34.50 -12.37
N ILE A 483 11.35 33.34 -13.04
CA ILE A 483 10.30 33.02 -14.02
C ILE A 483 8.93 32.99 -13.35
N LEU A 484 8.78 32.22 -12.27
CA LEU A 484 7.52 32.11 -11.53
C LEU A 484 6.99 33.49 -11.08
N LYS A 485 7.89 34.36 -10.62
CA LYS A 485 7.55 35.72 -10.19
C LYS A 485 7.14 36.62 -11.36
N ARG A 486 7.87 36.56 -12.48
CA ARG A 486 7.56 37.35 -13.70
C ARG A 486 6.22 36.97 -14.34
N MET A 487 5.81 35.72 -14.15
CA MET A 487 4.53 35.18 -14.62
C MET A 487 3.39 35.34 -13.60
N ASP A 488 3.61 36.10 -12.52
CA ASP A 488 2.60 36.41 -11.49
C ASP A 488 1.98 35.18 -10.80
N LEU A 489 2.72 34.06 -10.75
CA LEU A 489 2.26 32.83 -10.10
C LEU A 489 2.57 32.81 -8.60
N ILE A 490 3.50 33.66 -8.16
CA ILE A 490 3.96 33.74 -6.77
C ILE A 490 4.00 35.20 -6.29
N GLU A 491 3.37 35.45 -5.15
CA GLU A 491 3.28 36.78 -4.53
C GLU A 491 4.49 37.07 -3.62
N LYS A 492 4.96 36.03 -2.91
CA LYS A 492 6.04 36.11 -1.93
C LYS A 492 6.91 34.86 -1.98
N THR A 493 8.22 35.06 -1.77
CA THR A 493 9.21 33.98 -1.74
C THR A 493 10.15 34.16 -0.56
N PHE A 494 10.48 33.05 0.10
CA PHE A 494 11.68 32.95 0.93
C PHE A 494 12.55 31.80 0.44
N LEU A 495 13.85 32.05 0.30
CA LEU A 495 14.85 31.11 -0.20
C LEU A 495 15.93 30.90 0.87
N PHE A 496 16.07 29.65 1.29
CA PHE A 496 17.09 29.23 2.24
C PHE A 496 17.93 28.10 1.66
N LYS A 497 19.25 28.30 1.62
CA LYS A 497 20.22 27.25 1.30
C LYS A 497 20.52 26.44 2.55
N VAL A 498 20.49 25.12 2.45
CA VAL A 498 20.79 24.19 3.54
C VAL A 498 22.28 23.90 3.58
N GLU A 499 22.92 24.23 4.70
CA GLU A 499 24.34 24.01 4.93
C GLU A 499 24.61 22.72 5.71
N ASP A 500 23.72 22.38 6.64
CA ASP A 500 23.83 21.20 7.50
C ASP A 500 22.44 20.67 7.92
N PHE A 501 22.40 19.43 8.41
CA PHE A 501 21.18 18.73 8.76
C PHE A 501 21.24 18.16 10.18
N TYR A 502 20.15 18.31 10.93
CA TYR A 502 20.00 17.82 12.29
C TYR A 502 18.74 16.99 12.43
N TYR A 503 18.81 15.97 13.29
CA TYR A 503 17.66 15.16 13.69
C TYR A 503 17.94 14.56 15.05
N ASN A 504 16.95 14.58 15.93
CA ASN A 504 16.99 13.79 17.15
C ASN A 504 15.61 13.23 17.50
N PHE A 505 15.63 12.07 18.15
CA PHE A 505 14.46 11.45 18.76
C PHE A 505 14.84 11.02 20.18
N ASN A 506 14.09 11.52 21.17
CA ASN A 506 14.40 11.35 22.58
C ASN A 506 13.14 10.95 23.37
N PRO A 507 12.98 9.67 23.74
CA PRO A 507 11.78 9.20 24.43
C PRO A 507 11.72 9.55 25.93
N ARG A 508 12.67 10.32 26.47
CA ARG A 508 12.80 10.57 27.93
C ARG A 508 11.56 11.18 28.59
N PHE A 509 10.77 11.94 27.84
CA PHE A 509 9.58 12.63 28.34
C PHE A 509 8.31 11.80 28.21
N TYR A 510 8.39 10.59 27.66
CA TYR A 510 7.25 9.69 27.64
C TYR A 510 7.12 8.98 28.99
N ASP A 511 5.97 9.10 29.64
CA ASP A 511 5.69 8.47 30.93
C ASP A 511 4.78 7.24 30.74
N ALA A 512 5.37 6.05 30.96
CA ALA A 512 4.68 4.78 30.81
C ALA A 512 3.62 4.50 31.91
N ASN A 513 3.52 5.32 32.96
CA ASN A 513 2.47 5.19 33.97
C ASN A 513 1.16 5.88 33.55
N ILE A 514 1.28 7.04 32.90
CA ILE A 514 0.12 7.79 32.38
C ILE A 514 -0.13 7.54 30.89
N HIS A 515 0.79 6.84 30.22
CA HIS A 515 0.76 6.50 28.79
C HIS A 515 0.67 7.74 27.88
N ASP A 516 1.39 8.79 28.23
CA ASP A 516 1.42 10.04 27.47
C ASP A 516 2.80 10.71 27.52
N TRP A 517 3.00 11.69 26.64
CA TRP A 517 4.13 12.60 26.76
C TRP A 517 3.86 13.61 27.87
N ASN A 518 4.86 13.83 28.72
CA ASN A 518 4.85 14.84 29.75
C ASN A 518 6.07 15.73 29.56
N VAL A 519 5.93 16.72 28.66
CA VAL A 519 7.00 17.68 28.36
C VAL A 519 6.74 18.94 29.20
N PRO A 520 7.53 19.23 30.25
CA PRO A 520 7.36 20.43 31.05
C PRO A 520 7.92 21.64 30.27
N TRP A 521 7.09 22.25 29.42
CA TRP A 521 7.49 23.34 28.51
C TRP A 521 7.97 24.59 29.25
N ASP A 522 7.43 24.85 30.43
CA ASP A 522 7.84 25.93 31.33
C ASP A 522 9.25 25.69 31.90
N GLU A 523 9.51 24.49 32.43
CA GLU A 523 10.84 24.09 32.91
C GLU A 523 11.86 24.08 31.78
N TRP A 524 11.50 23.51 30.62
CA TRP A 524 12.36 23.50 29.44
C TRP A 524 12.68 24.92 28.97
N GLY A 525 11.70 25.82 28.95
CA GLY A 525 11.89 27.23 28.58
C GLY A 525 12.78 27.99 29.56
N LEU A 526 12.60 27.79 30.87
CA LEU A 526 13.47 28.37 31.90
C LEU A 526 14.90 27.85 31.80
N TRP A 527 15.06 26.53 31.61
CA TRP A 527 16.36 25.92 31.37
C TRP A 527 17.03 26.47 30.10
N LEU A 528 16.29 26.61 29.00
CA LEU A 528 16.77 27.19 27.75
C LEU A 528 17.30 28.61 27.96
N LYS A 529 16.56 29.43 28.71
CA LYS A 529 16.98 30.79 29.08
C LYS A 529 18.29 30.78 29.86
N GLU A 530 18.38 30.00 30.94
CA GLU A 530 19.59 29.92 31.78
C GLU A 530 20.79 29.38 30.98
N TYR A 531 20.57 28.34 30.16
CA TYR A 531 21.57 27.75 29.30
C TYR A 531 22.14 28.77 28.31
N LEU A 532 21.28 29.57 27.69
CA LEU A 532 21.69 30.62 26.74
C LEU A 532 22.39 31.80 27.43
N LEU A 533 21.88 32.28 28.57
CA LEU A 533 22.43 33.44 29.30
C LEU A 533 23.80 33.16 29.92
N THR A 534 23.99 31.99 30.52
CA THR A 534 25.23 31.64 31.23
C THR A 534 26.40 31.33 30.29
N LYS A 535 26.13 31.19 28.98
CA LYS A 535 27.08 30.73 27.95
C LYS A 535 27.83 29.44 28.33
N GLY A 536 27.30 28.62 29.25
CA GLY A 536 27.93 27.38 29.70
C GLY A 536 28.23 26.41 28.55
N TRP A 537 27.49 26.53 27.45
CA TRP A 537 27.67 25.79 26.20
C TRP A 537 28.99 26.08 25.46
N LEU A 538 29.61 27.26 25.63
CA LEU A 538 30.89 27.58 24.98
C LEU A 538 32.02 26.61 25.35
N HIS A 539 31.96 26.04 26.55
CA HIS A 539 32.96 25.07 27.04
C HIS A 539 32.65 23.63 26.61
N ALA A 540 31.39 23.27 26.41
CA ALA A 540 30.95 21.94 25.99
C ALA A 540 31.12 21.68 24.48
N ILE A 541 31.15 22.75 23.66
CA ILE A 541 31.03 22.64 22.19
C ILE A 541 32.36 22.82 21.43
N LYS A 542 33.53 22.65 22.08
CA LYS A 542 34.81 22.53 21.35
C LYS A 542 34.93 21.18 20.63
N GLY A 543 34.13 21.00 19.58
CA GLY A 543 34.15 19.83 18.69
C GLY A 543 35.27 19.93 17.64
N LYS A 544 36.00 18.82 17.45
CA LYS A 544 37.03 18.65 16.41
C LYS A 544 36.42 18.84 15.01
N LYS A 545 37.00 19.72 14.19
CA LYS A 545 36.75 19.76 12.74
C LYS A 545 37.07 18.38 12.16
N GLU A 546 36.04 17.61 11.83
CA GLU A 546 36.21 16.35 11.12
C GLU A 546 36.64 16.61 9.68
N GLN A 547 37.72 15.94 9.25
CA GLN A 547 38.13 15.94 7.86
C GLN A 547 37.06 15.25 7.01
N LYS A 548 36.48 16.00 6.06
CA LYS A 548 35.60 15.47 5.02
C LYS A 548 36.41 14.54 4.12
N ARG A 549 36.39 13.22 4.38
CA ARG A 549 36.90 12.22 3.43
C ARG A 549 35.99 12.22 2.19
N LYS A 550 36.54 12.57 1.02
CA LYS A 550 35.84 12.39 -0.26
C LYS A 550 35.72 10.88 -0.53
N ILE A 551 34.51 10.41 -0.76
CA ILE A 551 34.25 9.03 -1.18
C ILE A 551 33.67 9.03 -2.59
N LYS A 552 34.15 8.07 -3.38
CA LYS A 552 33.59 7.82 -4.71
C LYS A 552 32.27 7.05 -4.55
N ILE A 553 31.17 7.72 -4.84
CA ILE A 553 29.82 7.16 -4.87
C ILE A 553 29.52 6.68 -6.29
N ASN A 554 29.01 5.46 -6.42
CA ASN A 554 28.54 4.93 -7.70
C ASN A 554 27.00 4.75 -7.72
N ARG A 555 26.45 4.42 -8.88
CA ARG A 555 25.00 4.22 -9.04
C ARG A 555 24.45 3.13 -8.13
N ILE A 556 25.20 2.05 -7.88
CA ILE A 556 24.79 0.97 -6.97
C ILE A 556 24.62 1.50 -5.53
N ASP A 557 25.49 2.41 -5.07
CA ASP A 557 25.32 3.03 -3.75
C ASP A 557 24.02 3.82 -3.65
N LEU A 558 23.69 4.58 -4.70
CA LEU A 558 22.45 5.36 -4.73
C LEU A 558 21.21 4.46 -4.70
N GLU A 559 21.25 3.33 -5.40
CA GLU A 559 20.18 2.32 -5.36
C GLU A 559 20.07 1.64 -3.98
N ILE A 560 21.20 1.32 -3.34
CA ILE A 560 21.21 0.79 -1.97
C ILE A 560 20.57 1.80 -1.02
N ILE A 561 20.95 3.08 -1.11
CA ILE A 561 20.37 4.15 -0.28
C ILE A 561 18.87 4.27 -0.56
N ARG A 562 18.45 4.25 -1.83
CA ARG A 562 17.03 4.32 -2.22
C ARG A 562 16.21 3.23 -1.53
N LEU A 563 16.68 1.98 -1.56
CA LEU A 563 15.98 0.84 -0.96
C LEU A 563 16.00 0.89 0.58
N LEU A 564 17.14 1.23 1.19
CA LEU A 564 17.27 1.28 2.65
C LEU A 564 16.57 2.49 3.29
N ARG A 565 16.29 3.56 2.55
CA ARG A 565 15.45 4.67 3.04
C ARG A 565 14.01 4.24 3.33
N VAL A 566 13.51 3.25 2.58
CA VAL A 566 12.17 2.67 2.78
C VAL A 566 12.19 1.73 3.99
N ASN A 567 13.22 0.89 4.09
CA ASN A 567 13.41 0.00 5.23
C ASN A 567 14.91 -0.21 5.49
N ALA A 568 15.43 0.42 6.54
CA ALA A 568 16.87 0.35 6.83
C ALA A 568 17.32 -1.02 7.35
N ARG A 569 16.40 -1.95 7.65
CA ARG A 569 16.67 -3.33 8.08
C ARG A 569 16.45 -4.36 6.96
N TYR A 570 16.35 -3.93 5.70
CA TYR A 570 16.18 -4.83 4.57
C TYR A 570 17.30 -5.91 4.56
N PRO A 571 16.98 -7.21 4.44
CA PRO A 571 18.00 -8.24 4.38
C PRO A 571 18.94 -8.03 3.18
N PHE A 572 20.25 -8.04 3.43
CA PHE A 572 21.22 -7.77 2.36
C PHE A 572 21.19 -8.82 1.23
N SER A 573 20.79 -10.05 1.52
CA SER A 573 20.57 -11.10 0.51
C SER A 573 19.46 -10.72 -0.48
N GLU A 574 18.34 -10.21 0.02
CA GLU A 574 17.24 -9.75 -0.83
C GLU A 574 17.59 -8.48 -1.60
N LEU A 575 18.31 -7.52 -0.98
CA LEU A 575 18.84 -6.37 -1.71
C LEU A 575 19.79 -6.81 -2.83
N GLY A 576 20.63 -7.79 -2.56
CA GLY A 576 21.53 -8.37 -3.55
C GLY A 576 20.77 -8.96 -4.74
N LEU A 577 19.73 -9.78 -4.48
CA LEU A 577 18.84 -10.31 -5.51
C LEU A 577 18.18 -9.20 -6.36
N LYS A 578 17.67 -8.14 -5.72
CA LYS A 578 17.04 -7.02 -6.42
C LYS A 578 18.02 -6.22 -7.29
N LEU A 579 19.27 -6.12 -6.88
CA LEU A 579 20.30 -5.31 -7.54
C LEU A 579 21.26 -6.14 -8.41
N GLY A 580 21.06 -7.45 -8.52
CA GLY A 580 21.91 -8.34 -9.32
C GLY A 580 23.33 -8.53 -8.76
N VAL A 581 23.53 -8.42 -7.45
CA VAL A 581 24.84 -8.56 -6.78
C VAL A 581 24.75 -9.43 -5.52
N SER A 582 25.89 -9.82 -4.93
CA SER A 582 25.87 -10.63 -3.71
C SER A 582 25.48 -9.81 -2.47
N GLY A 583 24.77 -10.42 -1.52
CA GLY A 583 24.42 -9.76 -0.26
C GLY A 583 25.65 -9.36 0.58
N ALA A 584 26.75 -10.10 0.48
CA ALA A 584 28.02 -9.74 1.13
C ALA A 584 28.60 -8.42 0.57
N TYR A 585 28.52 -8.23 -0.76
CA TYR A 585 28.91 -6.99 -1.41
C TYR A 585 28.05 -5.81 -0.94
N ILE A 586 26.73 -5.98 -0.89
CA ILE A 586 25.81 -4.97 -0.33
C ILE A 586 26.22 -4.59 1.10
N GLY A 587 26.44 -5.59 1.97
CA GLY A 587 26.83 -5.34 3.36
C GLY A 587 28.15 -4.56 3.49
N GLN A 588 29.13 -4.80 2.62
CA GLN A 588 30.35 -4.01 2.57
C GLN A 588 30.10 -2.55 2.15
N ARG A 589 29.27 -2.32 1.13
CA ARG A 589 28.92 -0.97 0.66
C ARG A 589 28.18 -0.18 1.73
N VAL A 590 27.18 -0.78 2.38
CA VAL A 590 26.42 -0.15 3.49
C VAL A 590 27.36 0.27 4.63
N ARG A 591 28.27 -0.61 5.07
CA ARG A 591 29.26 -0.26 6.11
C ARG A 591 30.13 0.91 5.69
N ASN A 592 30.57 0.96 4.43
CA ASN A 592 31.36 2.07 3.92
C ASN A 592 30.57 3.40 3.91
N LEU A 593 29.29 3.37 3.52
CA LEU A 593 28.42 4.54 3.53
C LEU A 593 28.17 5.06 4.96
N ILE A 594 28.03 4.17 5.95
CA ILE A 594 27.89 4.55 7.37
C ILE A 594 29.21 5.09 7.93
N ASN A 595 30.32 4.39 7.74
CA ASN A 595 31.64 4.79 8.26
C ASN A 595 32.12 6.12 7.70
N SER A 596 31.62 6.50 6.53
CA SER A 596 31.89 7.77 5.88
C SER A 596 30.88 8.87 6.18
N LYS A 597 29.84 8.54 6.97
CA LYS A 597 28.71 9.40 7.29
C LYS A 597 28.02 9.96 6.04
N VAL A 598 27.99 9.19 4.95
CA VAL A 598 27.12 9.49 3.80
C VAL A 598 25.68 9.17 4.18
N ILE A 599 25.48 8.09 4.94
CA ILE A 599 24.22 7.78 5.60
C ILE A 599 24.42 7.70 7.12
N THR A 600 23.42 8.18 7.85
CA THR A 600 23.34 8.05 9.31
C THR A 600 22.03 7.35 9.64
N PRO A 601 22.06 6.15 10.23
CA PRO A 601 20.85 5.49 10.68
C PRO A 601 20.17 6.28 11.80
N THR A 602 18.84 6.32 11.77
CA THR A 602 18.01 6.96 12.79
C THR A 602 16.78 6.10 13.08
N ILE A 603 16.01 6.43 14.11
CA ILE A 603 14.64 5.94 14.30
C ILE A 603 13.67 7.00 13.78
N ALA A 604 12.58 6.57 13.18
CA ALA A 604 11.45 7.43 12.85
C ALA A 604 10.15 6.82 13.40
N SER A 605 9.18 7.69 13.66
CA SER A 605 7.82 7.31 14.03
C SER A 605 6.81 8.21 13.36
N PHE A 606 5.69 7.64 12.92
CA PHE A 606 4.49 8.40 12.51
C PHE A 606 3.38 8.37 13.56
N ARG A 607 3.53 7.54 14.60
CA ARG A 607 2.48 7.31 15.57
C ARG A 607 3.18 7.10 16.89
N ILE A 608 3.64 8.17 17.54
CA ILE A 608 4.14 8.06 18.93
C ILE A 608 3.41 9.01 19.88
N GLY A 609 2.35 9.68 19.43
CA GLY A 609 1.66 10.71 20.21
C GLY A 609 2.22 12.12 20.01
N LEU A 610 3.19 12.30 19.10
CA LEU A 610 3.72 13.61 18.67
C LEU A 610 3.00 14.08 17.39
N ASP A 611 1.68 14.24 17.51
CA ASP A 611 0.78 14.40 16.37
C ASP A 611 0.64 15.85 15.87
N GLU A 612 1.19 16.81 16.60
CA GLU A 612 1.33 18.19 16.13
C GLU A 612 2.76 18.47 15.68
N SER A 613 2.93 19.41 14.77
CA SER A 613 4.26 19.85 14.34
C SER A 613 4.25 21.27 13.82
N ILE A 614 5.25 22.05 14.23
CA ILE A 614 5.52 23.37 13.67
C ILE A 614 6.78 23.32 12.83
N PHE A 615 6.79 24.05 11.73
CA PHE A 615 8.00 24.39 11.00
C PHE A 615 8.35 25.84 11.32
N ALA A 616 9.49 26.02 11.99
CA ALA A 616 9.96 27.32 12.45
C ALA A 616 11.29 27.68 11.77
N VAL A 617 11.48 28.94 11.43
CA VAL A 617 12.77 29.48 10.98
C VAL A 617 13.23 30.54 11.97
N PHE A 618 14.44 30.38 12.49
CA PHE A 618 15.07 31.24 13.49
C PHE A 618 16.29 31.93 12.89
N ASP A 619 16.25 33.25 12.76
CA ASP A 619 17.40 34.07 12.35
C ASP A 619 18.28 34.37 13.58
N CYS A 620 19.44 33.74 13.63
CA CYS A 620 20.37 33.78 14.76
C CYS A 620 21.81 33.51 14.30
N LYS A 621 22.81 33.96 15.08
CA LYS A 621 24.22 33.75 14.71
C LYS A 621 24.64 32.32 15.04
N GLU A 622 25.80 31.91 14.51
CA GLU A 622 26.33 30.55 14.64
C GLU A 622 26.42 30.05 16.09
N GLU A 623 26.81 30.94 17.00
CA GLU A 623 26.95 30.67 18.42
C GLU A 623 25.60 30.31 19.05
N GLU A 624 24.58 31.15 18.84
CA GLU A 624 23.23 30.92 19.33
C GLU A 624 22.58 29.70 18.64
N LEU A 625 22.79 29.50 17.34
CA LEU A 625 22.32 28.32 16.60
C LEU A 625 22.77 27.03 17.29
N THR A 626 24.05 26.96 17.66
CA THR A 626 24.61 25.75 18.25
C THR A 626 23.98 25.46 19.62
N ALA A 627 23.69 26.50 20.40
CA ALA A 627 23.00 26.37 21.66
C ALA A 627 21.52 25.96 21.49
N ILE A 628 20.80 26.58 20.54
CA ILE A 628 19.41 26.22 20.21
C ILE A 628 19.33 24.76 19.74
N LYS A 629 20.25 24.33 18.87
CA LYS A 629 20.37 22.94 18.41
C LYS A 629 20.54 21.98 19.59
N SER A 630 21.42 22.30 20.54
CA SER A 630 21.64 21.48 21.74
C SER A 630 20.38 21.40 22.61
N ALA A 631 19.63 22.49 22.72
CA ALA A 631 18.38 22.50 23.48
C ALA A 631 17.26 21.71 22.78
N PHE A 632 17.25 21.73 21.44
CA PHE A 632 16.27 20.99 20.66
C PHE A 632 16.55 19.48 20.69
N ASP A 633 17.80 19.05 20.85
CA ASP A 633 18.13 17.63 21.07
C ASP A 633 17.49 17.05 22.34
N GLU A 634 17.06 17.90 23.28
CA GLU A 634 16.32 17.46 24.46
C GLU A 634 14.82 17.25 24.22
N LEU A 635 14.29 17.71 23.08
CA LEU A 635 12.88 17.59 22.71
C LEU A 635 12.54 16.15 22.30
N PRO A 636 11.26 15.74 22.46
CA PRO A 636 10.77 14.42 22.06
C PRO A 636 11.21 13.99 20.65
N MET A 637 11.00 14.86 19.67
CA MET A 637 11.46 14.65 18.30
C MET A 637 11.56 15.98 17.57
N TRP A 638 12.65 16.16 16.83
CA TRP A 638 12.81 17.33 15.98
C TRP A 638 13.70 17.03 14.78
N GLN A 639 13.54 17.85 13.74
CA GLN A 639 14.40 17.89 12.58
C GLN A 639 14.85 19.34 12.36
N GLY A 640 16.10 19.53 11.95
CA GLY A 640 16.69 20.85 11.75
C GLY A 640 17.54 20.94 10.50
N PHE A 641 17.71 22.17 10.02
CA PHE A 641 18.59 22.54 8.95
C PHE A 641 19.32 23.81 9.36
N LYS A 642 20.65 23.78 9.30
CA LYS A 642 21.41 25.03 9.28
C LYS A 642 21.17 25.69 7.93
N ILE A 643 20.81 26.96 7.93
CA ILE A 643 20.42 27.69 6.73
C ILE A 643 21.16 29.01 6.54
N SER A 644 21.26 29.44 5.28
CA SER A 644 21.70 30.76 4.82
C SER A 644 20.76 31.28 3.73
N GLY A 645 20.77 32.59 3.44
CA GLY A 645 19.90 33.21 2.43
C GLY A 645 19.12 34.39 2.99
N ASP A 646 17.79 34.37 2.87
CA ASP A 646 16.93 35.45 3.39
C ASP A 646 16.98 35.60 4.92
N MET A 647 17.37 34.53 5.62
CA MET A 647 17.70 34.47 7.05
C MET A 647 18.91 33.55 7.24
N GLU A 648 19.73 33.83 8.24
CA GLU A 648 20.84 32.98 8.64
C GLU A 648 20.53 32.35 10.00
N GLY A 649 20.66 31.03 10.14
CA GLY A 649 20.35 30.37 11.40
C GLY A 649 19.80 28.96 11.23
N LEU A 650 18.65 28.68 11.86
CA LEU A 650 18.06 27.35 11.96
C LEU A 650 16.65 27.32 11.37
N ALA A 651 16.40 26.46 10.39
CA ALA A 651 15.06 26.03 10.02
C ALA A 651 14.78 24.68 10.69
N SER A 652 13.64 24.53 11.36
CA SER A 652 13.35 23.35 12.15
C SER A 652 11.90 22.91 12.06
N MET A 653 11.69 21.60 11.94
CA MET A 653 10.41 20.96 12.19
C MET A 653 10.43 20.35 13.60
N ILE A 654 9.58 20.85 14.49
CA ILE A 654 9.48 20.41 15.88
C ILE A 654 8.18 19.64 16.04
N TYR A 655 8.25 18.40 16.56
CA TYR A 655 7.08 17.56 16.78
C TYR A 655 6.68 17.61 18.25
N VAL A 656 5.39 17.80 18.48
CA VAL A 656 4.83 18.20 19.77
C VAL A 656 3.67 17.27 20.12
N PRO A 657 3.48 16.94 21.42
CA PRO A 657 2.27 16.25 21.84
C PRO A 657 1.02 17.04 21.47
N THR A 658 -0.10 16.32 21.36
CA THR A 658 -1.36 16.91 20.90
C THR A 658 -1.87 17.96 21.89
N GLY A 659 -2.20 19.15 21.39
CA GLY A 659 -2.71 20.25 22.19
C GLY A 659 -1.64 21.12 22.86
N GLU A 660 -0.36 20.77 22.72
CA GLU A 660 0.74 21.44 23.44
C GLU A 660 1.53 22.45 22.57
N VAL A 661 1.20 22.63 21.29
CA VAL A 661 1.89 23.61 20.43
C VAL A 661 1.88 25.03 21.00
N GLN A 662 0.80 25.44 21.67
CA GLN A 662 0.72 26.76 22.29
C GLN A 662 1.77 26.95 23.40
N GLU A 663 2.03 25.92 24.20
CA GLU A 663 3.02 25.97 25.28
C GLU A 663 4.45 26.07 24.74
N LEU A 664 4.77 25.28 23.70
CA LEU A 664 6.03 25.42 22.97
C LEU A 664 6.21 26.83 22.40
N LEU A 665 5.18 27.36 21.73
CA LEU A 665 5.23 28.69 21.13
C LEU A 665 5.37 29.78 22.19
N TYR A 666 4.73 29.63 23.35
CA TYR A 666 4.90 30.52 24.49
C TYR A 666 6.35 30.51 24.99
N ALA A 667 6.94 29.32 25.19
CA ALA A 667 8.34 29.19 25.62
C ALA A 667 9.32 29.81 24.61
N ILE A 668 9.15 29.52 23.30
CA ILE A 668 9.95 30.12 22.23
C ILE A 668 9.81 31.65 22.25
N ASN A 669 8.59 32.17 22.29
CA ASN A 669 8.36 33.61 22.26
C ASN A 669 9.01 34.29 23.48
N LYS A 670 8.77 33.75 24.68
CA LYS A 670 9.25 34.32 25.94
C LYS A 670 10.78 34.31 26.04
N TYR A 671 11.42 33.23 25.63
CA TYR A 671 12.83 32.98 25.95
C TYR A 671 13.79 33.11 24.77
N LEU A 672 13.30 33.08 23.52
CA LEU A 672 14.13 33.29 22.32
C LEU A 672 13.84 34.62 21.62
N ILE A 673 12.56 35.01 21.51
CA ILE A 673 12.15 36.19 20.74
C ILE A 673 12.21 37.46 21.61
N GLU A 674 11.50 37.48 22.75
CA GLU A 674 11.48 38.64 23.66
C GLU A 674 12.88 38.95 24.23
N SER A 675 13.72 37.92 24.39
CA SER A 675 15.12 38.02 24.83
C SER A 675 16.08 38.50 23.73
N LYS A 676 15.60 38.63 22.48
CA LYS A 676 16.37 39.03 21.29
C LYS A 676 17.55 38.10 20.96
N ILE A 677 17.44 36.83 21.32
CA ILE A 677 18.39 35.79 20.88
C ILE A 677 18.14 35.45 19.40
N VAL A 678 16.87 35.49 18.99
CA VAL A 678 16.43 35.33 17.61
C VAL A 678 15.97 36.69 17.08
N ASN A 679 16.53 37.13 15.96
CA ASN A 679 16.27 38.45 15.37
C ASN A 679 14.96 38.48 14.58
N LYS A 680 14.71 37.43 13.80
CA LYS A 680 13.53 37.23 12.96
C LYS A 680 13.05 35.79 13.11
N PHE A 681 11.75 35.63 12.98
CA PHE A 681 11.10 34.35 13.21
C PHE A 681 9.95 34.14 12.24
N MET A 682 9.83 32.91 11.74
CA MET A 682 8.78 32.47 10.82
C MET A 682 8.21 31.16 11.34
N ILE A 683 6.89 31.00 11.28
CA ILE A 683 6.21 29.75 11.63
C ILE A 683 5.25 29.35 10.53
N HIS A 684 5.24 28.05 10.26
CA HIS A 684 4.25 27.37 9.45
C HIS A 684 3.80 26.08 10.12
N ILE A 685 2.58 25.66 9.84
CA ILE A 685 2.10 24.29 10.10
C ILE A 685 2.18 23.54 8.77
N ILE A 686 2.82 22.37 8.75
CA ILE A 686 2.88 21.55 7.54
C ILE A 686 1.64 20.68 7.46
N GLU A 687 0.96 20.69 6.31
CA GLU A 687 -0.11 19.74 6.04
C GLU A 687 0.49 18.33 5.97
N ARG A 688 0.08 17.47 6.91
CA ARG A 688 0.54 16.08 6.94
C ARG A 688 -0.16 15.29 5.82
N TRP A 689 0.52 14.26 5.29
CA TRP A 689 0.01 13.28 4.30
C TRP A 689 -0.18 13.76 2.85
N THR A 690 -0.41 15.05 2.58
CA THR A 690 -0.64 15.57 1.22
C THR A 690 0.63 15.97 0.46
N GLY A 691 1.80 15.84 1.09
CA GLY A 691 3.07 16.28 0.51
C GLY A 691 3.64 15.30 -0.53
N MET A 692 4.07 15.82 -1.68
CA MET A 692 4.76 15.03 -2.70
C MET A 692 6.22 14.79 -2.27
N ARG A 693 6.74 13.57 -2.46
CA ARG A 693 8.09 13.18 -2.05
C ARG A 693 8.70 12.20 -3.05
N ARG A 694 9.97 12.41 -3.42
CA ARG A 694 10.74 11.48 -4.25
C ARG A 694 12.18 11.37 -3.76
N TRP A 695 12.87 10.32 -4.22
CA TRP A 695 14.31 10.24 -4.11
C TRP A 695 14.98 10.94 -5.29
N LEU A 696 16.29 11.18 -5.19
CA LEU A 696 17.09 11.66 -6.31
C LEU A 696 16.90 10.75 -7.53
N PRO A 697 16.84 11.32 -8.75
CA PRO A 697 16.68 10.58 -9.99
C PRO A 697 17.98 9.84 -10.33
N THR A 698 18.16 8.61 -9.84
CA THR A 698 19.41 7.85 -9.96
C THR A 698 19.78 7.52 -11.41
N GLU A 699 18.81 7.58 -12.32
CA GLU A 699 18.97 7.54 -13.77
C GLU A 699 19.73 8.74 -14.34
N LEU A 700 19.71 9.89 -13.65
CA LEU A 700 20.48 11.08 -14.00
C LEU A 700 21.88 11.08 -13.37
N TYR A 701 22.31 9.97 -12.76
CA TYR A 701 23.67 9.84 -12.22
C TYR A 701 24.55 9.04 -13.18
N THR A 702 25.62 9.67 -13.66
CA THR A 702 26.51 9.11 -14.66
C THR A 702 27.47 8.07 -14.05
N SER A 703 28.06 7.22 -14.90
CA SER A 703 29.03 6.20 -14.47
C SER A 703 30.34 6.79 -13.93
N ASP A 704 30.71 7.99 -14.38
CA ASP A 704 31.86 8.76 -13.90
C ASP A 704 31.60 9.47 -12.56
N GLY A 705 30.36 9.49 -12.08
CA GLY A 705 30.00 9.98 -10.75
C GLY A 705 29.56 11.44 -10.73
N GLU A 706 28.93 11.91 -11.80
CA GLU A 706 28.35 13.25 -11.90
C GLU A 706 26.83 13.20 -12.07
N TRP A 707 26.15 14.29 -11.70
CA TRP A 707 24.71 14.43 -11.91
C TRP A 707 24.45 15.18 -13.22
N ILE A 708 23.65 14.59 -14.09
CA ILE A 708 23.17 15.21 -15.33
C ILE A 708 22.19 16.32 -14.95
N PHE A 709 22.43 17.52 -15.46
CA PHE A 709 21.57 18.68 -15.22
C PHE A 709 21.42 19.49 -16.50
N ASN A 710 20.25 19.42 -17.15
CA ASN A 710 19.96 20.19 -18.35
C ASN A 710 19.17 21.46 -18.00
N LYS A 711 19.91 22.53 -17.69
CA LYS A 711 19.33 23.81 -17.25
C LYS A 711 18.32 24.37 -18.25
N GLU A 712 18.68 24.42 -19.54
CA GLU A 712 17.85 25.05 -20.58
C GLU A 712 16.53 24.31 -20.75
N GLU A 713 16.60 22.98 -20.90
CA GLU A 713 15.41 22.12 -21.02
C GLU A 713 14.45 22.28 -19.83
N TYR A 714 14.97 22.35 -18.60
CA TYR A 714 14.11 22.51 -17.41
C TYR A 714 13.41 23.88 -17.36
N LEU A 715 14.08 24.95 -17.80
CA LEU A 715 13.50 26.30 -17.83
C LEU A 715 12.51 26.46 -19.00
N GLU A 716 12.79 25.88 -20.15
CA GLU A 716 11.86 25.85 -21.30
C GLU A 716 10.60 25.10 -20.96
N ARG A 717 10.73 23.88 -20.43
CA ARG A 717 9.58 23.07 -19.99
C ARG A 717 8.74 23.77 -18.93
N LEU A 718 9.37 24.48 -17.98
CA LEU A 718 8.64 25.29 -17.00
C LEU A 718 7.76 26.33 -17.70
N LYS A 719 8.30 27.07 -18.67
CA LYS A 719 7.55 28.11 -19.40
C LYS A 719 6.40 27.51 -20.19
N GLU A 720 6.64 26.42 -20.93
CA GLU A 720 5.61 25.72 -21.71
C GLU A 720 4.43 25.28 -20.83
N GLU A 721 4.70 24.72 -19.65
CA GLU A 721 3.64 24.26 -18.74
C GLU A 721 2.88 25.42 -18.07
N ILE A 722 3.54 26.56 -17.86
CA ILE A 722 2.86 27.78 -17.38
C ILE A 722 2.01 28.41 -18.48
N GLU A 723 2.47 28.42 -19.74
CA GLU A 723 1.67 28.89 -20.87
C GLU A 723 0.37 28.08 -21.00
N LYS A 724 0.44 26.75 -20.90
CA LYS A 724 -0.74 25.87 -20.87
C LYS A 724 -1.67 26.12 -19.68
N LEU A 725 -1.12 26.54 -18.53
CA LEU A 725 -1.93 26.91 -17.37
C LEU A 725 -2.75 28.17 -17.63
N ASN A 726 -2.18 29.15 -18.33
CA ASN A 726 -2.86 30.41 -18.66
C ASN A 726 -3.89 30.29 -19.80
N GLU A 727 -3.85 29.21 -20.59
CA GLU A 727 -4.83 28.90 -21.64
C GLU A 727 -6.13 28.27 -21.11
N LYS A 728 -6.14 27.80 -19.86
CA LYS A 728 -7.29 27.20 -19.17
C LYS A 728 -8.00 28.20 -18.28
#